data_AF-A0A9P3C646-F1
#
_entry.id   AF-A0A9P3C646-F1
#
_cell.length_a   1.000
_cell.length_b   1.000
_cell.length_c   1.000
_cell.angle_alpha   90.00
_cell.angle_beta   90.00
_cell.angle_gamma   90.00
#
_symmetry.space_group_name_H-M   'P 1'
#
loop_
_entity.id
_entity.type
_entity.pdbx_description
1 polymer ?
#
loop_
_entity_poly.entity_id
_entity_poly.type
_entity_poly.pdbx_seq_one_letter_code
_entity_poly.pdbx_strand_id
1 'polypeptide(L)'
;MKAAAFIAALVPATAALYVNGSVTAPCESPLYCQGEILREIQLAGAFEDSKTYVDLPTIRPLEEVIAAFNNLTKPLTNNTELNDFLSEYFGEAGSELGEVNPDDLTTNATFLENVTNPDIRDFLQQVIDIWPELTREYVGSANCTGCLSSFIPLNRTFVVAGGRFREPYYWDSYWILVGLLRTQGSFTEIALNIIENFVDLVDRFGFVPNGARQYYLNRSQPPVLTLMVQAYVEYTNDTSILERILPTLEKEHEFWVVNRTVEVDINGTTYELNHYAVENNQPRPESYIEDYHTATNASYYAESGIIYPATELNESQIAQLYSDLASGAESGWDYTSRWIGNPQDAIDDVYFPLRSLNTANIVPVDLNSILYANEAALSELYNLTGNSSAAEAWAEIAANRSDAMTAVLWDQEQWGYFDYNLTSSSRQIYIPADENAAQSETQGAPLGQQIFTHIAQFYPYWTGAAPAWIKQNPSAILRAYERIETELERFSGVPGATNLETGEQWDEPNVWPPLTYILIDGLLNTPATFGEEDPSYNRTQELAFEIAQRYLDSAFCTWRTTGGATANLPKLESVNPEDDYDGAIFEKYNSTDITAFGGGGEYEVQLGFGWSNGVLIWVGDLFGDRLELPACEQELEEGGDANDGGNSRKIKKRDAKWRSKGH
;
A
#
# COMPACT_ATOMS: atom_id res chain seq x y z
N MET A 1 -21.94 36.63 -11.39
CA MET A 1 -23.31 36.36 -10.88
C MET A 1 -24.09 35.52 -11.88
N LYS A 2 -23.91 34.20 -11.82
CA LYS A 2 -24.86 33.21 -12.33
C LYS A 2 -24.96 32.16 -11.23
N ALA A 3 -26.18 31.91 -10.79
CA ALA A 3 -26.48 31.11 -9.61
C ALA A 3 -26.21 29.62 -9.89
N ALA A 4 -25.34 29.02 -9.08
CA ALA A 4 -25.24 27.58 -8.95
C ALA A 4 -26.54 27.07 -8.32
N ALA A 5 -27.26 26.24 -9.06
CA ALA A 5 -28.41 25.53 -8.51
C ALA A 5 -27.89 24.37 -7.67
N PHE A 6 -27.70 24.61 -6.37
CA PHE A 6 -27.53 23.54 -5.39
C PHE A 6 -28.84 22.74 -5.34
N ILE A 7 -28.88 21.62 -6.06
CA ILE A 7 -29.81 20.55 -5.74
C ILE A 7 -29.28 19.94 -4.45
N ALA A 8 -29.99 20.18 -3.35
CA ALA A 8 -29.75 19.49 -2.10
C ALA A 8 -30.07 18.00 -2.31
N ALA A 9 -29.08 17.25 -2.78
CA ALA A 9 -29.08 15.81 -2.67
C ALA A 9 -29.11 15.48 -1.17
N LEU A 10 -30.00 14.58 -0.79
CA LEU A 10 -29.95 13.92 0.52
C LEU A 10 -28.59 13.22 0.59
N VAL A 11 -27.61 13.85 1.23
CA VAL A 11 -26.29 13.27 1.50
C VAL A 11 -26.55 11.96 2.25
N PRO A 12 -26.27 10.79 1.65
CA PRO A 12 -26.27 9.56 2.43
C PRO A 12 -25.23 9.75 3.54
N ALA A 13 -25.63 9.46 4.78
CA ALA A 13 -24.77 9.65 5.94
C ALA A 13 -23.42 9.01 5.66
N THR A 14 -22.36 9.82 5.56
CA THR A 14 -21.00 9.32 5.71
C THR A 14 -20.96 8.49 6.98
N ALA A 15 -20.15 7.42 7.02
CA ALA A 15 -19.93 6.71 8.27
C ALA A 15 -19.53 7.75 9.32
N ALA A 16 -20.40 8.02 10.29
CA ALA A 16 -20.11 9.06 11.25
C ALA A 16 -18.98 8.55 12.14
N LEU A 17 -17.83 9.23 12.09
CA LEU A 17 -16.76 9.09 13.07
C LEU A 17 -17.37 9.02 14.47
N TYR A 18 -16.94 8.06 15.27
CA TYR A 18 -17.41 7.98 16.64
C TYR A 18 -16.73 9.07 17.46
N VAL A 19 -17.51 10.09 17.84
CA VAL A 19 -17.08 11.17 18.72
C VAL A 19 -17.93 11.16 19.98
N ASN A 20 -17.33 10.82 21.12
CA ASN A 20 -17.99 10.86 22.42
C ASN A 20 -17.09 11.51 23.48
N GLY A 21 -17.46 12.72 23.90
CA GLY A 21 -16.65 13.51 24.81
C GLY A 21 -15.31 13.87 24.17
N SER A 22 -14.21 13.37 24.75
CA SER A 22 -12.85 13.56 24.23
C SER A 22 -12.37 12.40 23.36
N VAL A 23 -13.18 11.35 23.12
CA VAL A 23 -12.77 10.18 22.33
C VAL A 23 -13.22 10.38 20.89
N THR A 24 -12.28 10.25 19.95
CA THR A 24 -12.50 10.19 18.49
C THR A 24 -11.90 8.89 17.98
N ALA A 25 -12.75 8.00 17.45
CA ALA A 25 -12.37 6.64 17.05
C ALA A 25 -13.12 6.19 15.78
N PRO A 26 -12.69 5.07 15.13
CA PRO A 26 -13.28 4.62 13.88
C PRO A 26 -14.77 4.28 13.92
N CYS A 27 -15.24 3.72 15.04
CA CYS A 27 -16.62 3.27 15.19
C CYS A 27 -17.05 3.16 16.66
N GLU A 28 -18.33 2.92 16.90
CA GLU A 28 -18.90 2.83 18.26
C GLU A 28 -18.57 1.51 18.98
N SER A 29 -18.06 0.49 18.27
CA SER A 29 -17.82 -0.85 18.82
C SER A 29 -16.86 -0.81 20.01
N PRO A 30 -17.31 -1.24 21.22
CA PRO A 30 -16.44 -1.32 22.39
C PRO A 30 -15.44 -2.48 22.31
N LEU A 31 -15.65 -3.43 21.38
CA LEU A 31 -14.77 -4.58 21.19
C LEU A 31 -13.66 -4.28 20.17
N TYR A 32 -13.99 -3.54 19.12
CA TYR A 32 -13.17 -3.45 17.91
C TYR A 32 -12.65 -2.05 17.60
N CYS A 33 -13.20 -0.98 18.20
CA CYS A 33 -12.84 0.39 17.83
C CYS A 33 -12.41 1.27 19.01
N GLN A 34 -12.99 1.08 20.20
CA GLN A 34 -12.75 1.97 21.33
C GLN A 34 -13.05 1.32 22.68
N GLY A 35 -12.69 2.00 23.77
CA GLY A 35 -13.16 1.69 25.11
C GLY A 35 -12.30 0.71 25.90
N GLU A 36 -12.76 0.41 27.11
CA GLU A 36 -11.98 -0.35 28.11
C GLU A 36 -11.74 -1.81 27.71
N ILE A 37 -12.69 -2.44 27.02
CA ILE A 37 -12.58 -3.85 26.62
C ILE A 37 -11.41 -4.05 25.65
N LEU A 38 -11.40 -3.28 24.56
CA LEU A 38 -10.31 -3.27 23.59
C LEU A 38 -8.98 -2.98 24.28
N ARG A 39 -8.91 -1.91 25.08
CA ARG A 39 -7.69 -1.49 25.78
C ARG A 39 -7.13 -2.59 26.68
N GLU A 40 -7.94 -3.15 27.57
CA GLU A 40 -7.46 -4.12 28.56
C GLU A 40 -7.06 -5.45 27.91
N ILE A 41 -7.75 -5.89 26.86
CA ILE A 41 -7.38 -7.13 26.15
C ILE A 41 -6.07 -6.95 25.37
N GLN A 42 -5.93 -5.84 24.64
CA GLN A 42 -4.70 -5.55 23.90
C GLN A 42 -3.52 -5.42 24.88
N LEU A 43 -3.62 -4.60 25.92
CA LEU A 43 -2.52 -4.41 26.88
C LEU A 43 -2.20 -5.65 27.72
N ALA A 44 -3.11 -6.63 27.80
CA ALA A 44 -2.81 -7.91 28.44
C ALA A 44 -1.85 -8.78 27.62
N GLY A 45 -1.66 -8.50 26.33
CA GLY A 45 -0.73 -9.23 25.46
C GLY A 45 -1.13 -10.68 25.23
N ALA A 46 -2.44 -10.94 25.00
CA ALA A 46 -2.95 -12.29 24.74
C ALA A 46 -2.46 -12.84 23.38
N PHE A 47 -2.22 -11.95 22.41
CA PHE A 47 -1.70 -12.26 21.09
C PHE A 47 -0.42 -11.46 20.84
N GLU A 48 0.46 -12.00 19.99
CA GLU A 48 1.70 -11.32 19.58
C GLU A 48 1.42 -10.19 18.57
N ASP A 49 0.40 -10.36 17.73
CA ASP A 49 -0.07 -9.37 16.75
C ASP A 49 -1.41 -8.79 17.22
N SER A 50 -1.44 -7.48 17.48
CA SER A 50 -2.62 -6.70 17.89
C SER A 50 -3.83 -6.93 16.98
N LYS A 51 -3.63 -7.16 15.69
CA LYS A 51 -4.72 -7.39 14.71
C LYS A 51 -5.47 -8.68 14.96
N THR A 52 -4.83 -9.67 15.60
CA THR A 52 -5.45 -10.98 15.86
C THR A 52 -6.74 -10.84 16.64
N TYR A 53 -6.74 -10.07 17.73
CA TYR A 53 -7.92 -9.89 18.59
C TYR A 53 -9.06 -9.17 17.86
N VAL A 54 -8.76 -8.07 17.17
CA VAL A 54 -9.78 -7.27 16.48
C VAL A 54 -10.37 -7.97 15.26
N ASP A 55 -9.73 -9.05 14.78
CA ASP A 55 -10.25 -9.92 13.72
C ASP A 55 -11.07 -11.09 14.23
N LEU A 56 -11.19 -11.30 15.55
CA LEU A 56 -12.01 -12.39 16.08
C LEU A 56 -13.49 -12.02 16.06
N PRO A 57 -14.36 -12.70 15.28
CA PRO A 57 -15.79 -12.53 15.43
C PRO A 57 -16.24 -13.12 16.78
N THR A 58 -17.23 -12.48 17.40
CA THR A 58 -17.88 -13.08 18.58
C THR A 58 -18.68 -14.33 18.16
N ILE A 59 -18.71 -15.34 19.02
CA ILE A 59 -19.56 -16.54 18.89
C ILE A 59 -20.68 -16.58 19.94
N ARG A 60 -20.85 -15.48 20.66
CA ARG A 60 -21.92 -15.21 21.63
C ARG A 60 -22.42 -13.77 21.45
N PRO A 61 -23.68 -13.45 21.83
CA PRO A 61 -24.22 -12.10 21.72
C PRO A 61 -23.38 -11.06 22.48
N LEU A 62 -23.26 -9.83 21.96
CA LEU A 62 -22.45 -8.76 22.55
C LEU A 62 -22.69 -8.58 24.06
N GLU A 63 -23.95 -8.59 24.50
CA GLU A 63 -24.30 -8.40 25.92
C GLU A 63 -23.68 -9.48 26.83
N GLU A 64 -23.64 -10.73 26.35
CA GLU A 64 -23.01 -11.85 27.08
C GLU A 64 -21.49 -11.67 27.13
N VAL A 65 -20.87 -11.28 26.01
CA VAL A 65 -19.43 -11.01 25.93
C VAL A 65 -19.02 -9.90 26.91
N ILE A 66 -19.78 -8.79 26.94
CA ILE A 66 -19.52 -7.68 27.87
C ILE A 66 -19.71 -8.12 29.32
N ALA A 67 -20.78 -8.86 29.63
CA ALA A 67 -21.03 -9.36 30.98
C ALA A 67 -19.92 -10.30 31.46
N ALA A 68 -19.45 -11.18 30.59
CA ALA A 68 -18.34 -12.09 30.89
C ALA A 68 -17.01 -11.33 31.07
N PHE A 69 -16.70 -10.36 30.20
CA PHE A 69 -15.53 -9.51 30.35
C PHE A 69 -15.50 -8.76 31.69
N ASN A 70 -16.66 -8.26 32.13
CA ASN A 70 -16.80 -7.52 33.39
C ASN A 70 -16.58 -8.41 34.62
N ASN A 71 -16.74 -9.73 34.48
CA ASN A 71 -16.48 -10.69 35.55
C ASN A 71 -15.02 -11.15 35.64
N LEU A 72 -14.18 -10.82 34.65
CA LEU A 72 -12.76 -11.17 34.68
C LEU A 72 -12.03 -10.41 35.77
N THR A 73 -11.05 -11.07 36.41
CA THR A 73 -10.17 -10.42 37.38
C THR A 73 -9.34 -9.31 36.73
N LYS A 74 -9.41 -8.08 37.26
CA LYS A 74 -8.67 -6.91 36.77
C LYS A 74 -7.47 -6.56 37.68
N PRO A 75 -6.37 -5.98 37.16
CA PRO A 75 -6.10 -5.72 35.74
C PRO A 75 -5.90 -7.02 34.95
N LEU A 76 -6.23 -7.00 33.65
CA LEU A 76 -6.03 -8.19 32.82
C LEU A 76 -4.54 -8.51 32.67
N THR A 77 -4.23 -9.80 32.59
CA THR A 77 -2.90 -10.34 32.29
C THR A 77 -3.07 -11.55 31.39
N ASN A 78 -2.06 -11.87 30.56
CA ASN A 78 -2.08 -13.10 29.77
C ASN A 78 -2.00 -14.32 30.70
N ASN A 79 -3.16 -14.86 31.07
CA ASN A 79 -3.34 -15.95 32.00
C ASN A 79 -4.46 -16.89 31.52
N THR A 80 -4.68 -17.99 32.23
CA THR A 80 -5.71 -18.98 31.87
C THR A 80 -7.12 -18.37 31.82
N GLU A 81 -7.46 -17.47 32.74
CA GLU A 81 -8.80 -16.84 32.80
C GLU A 81 -9.12 -16.03 31.53
N LEU A 82 -8.17 -15.22 31.06
CA LEU A 82 -8.33 -14.44 29.81
C LEU A 82 -8.39 -15.37 28.59
N ASN A 83 -7.54 -16.39 28.52
CA ASN A 83 -7.52 -17.31 27.39
C ASN A 83 -8.80 -18.17 27.32
N ASP A 84 -9.35 -18.57 28.47
CA ASP A 84 -10.64 -19.27 28.56
C ASP A 84 -11.78 -18.36 28.07
N PHE A 85 -11.80 -17.09 28.48
CA PHE A 85 -12.75 -16.10 27.99
C PHE A 85 -12.65 -15.90 26.47
N LEU A 86 -11.44 -15.72 25.92
CA LEU A 86 -11.26 -15.54 24.49
C LEU A 86 -11.76 -16.77 23.71
N SER A 87 -11.43 -17.98 24.19
CA SER A 87 -11.83 -19.23 23.52
C SER A 87 -13.33 -19.55 23.64
N GLU A 88 -13.99 -19.08 24.70
CA GLU A 88 -15.43 -19.32 24.92
C GLU A 88 -16.32 -18.34 24.14
N TYR A 89 -15.88 -17.09 23.98
CA TYR A 89 -16.71 -16.00 23.46
C TYR A 89 -16.33 -15.53 22.05
N PHE A 90 -15.16 -15.90 21.54
CA PHE A 90 -14.69 -15.51 20.22
C PHE A 90 -14.36 -16.72 19.32
N GLY A 91 -14.54 -16.54 18.02
CA GLY A 91 -14.19 -17.51 16.98
C GLY A 91 -12.75 -17.32 16.50
N GLU A 92 -12.39 -17.98 15.41
CA GLU A 92 -11.08 -17.82 14.79
C GLU A 92 -11.05 -16.57 13.89
N ALA A 93 -9.91 -15.89 13.84
CA ALA A 93 -9.70 -14.75 12.96
C ALA A 93 -9.92 -15.16 11.49
N GLY A 94 -10.80 -14.46 10.78
CA GLY A 94 -11.15 -14.79 9.39
C GLY A 94 -12.20 -15.89 9.24
N SER A 95 -12.76 -16.44 10.32
CA SER A 95 -13.87 -17.42 10.24
C SER A 95 -15.17 -16.87 9.65
N GLU A 96 -15.23 -15.57 9.39
CA GLU A 96 -16.28 -14.89 8.63
C GLU A 96 -16.14 -15.02 7.10
N LEU A 97 -15.06 -15.64 6.63
CA LEU A 97 -14.72 -15.80 5.21
C LEU A 97 -14.79 -17.27 4.79
N GLY A 98 -15.34 -17.48 3.60
CA GLY A 98 -15.35 -18.75 2.91
C GLY A 98 -14.33 -18.78 1.78
N GLU A 99 -13.74 -19.96 1.55
CA GLU A 99 -13.02 -20.26 0.32
C GLU A 99 -14.02 -20.46 -0.81
N VAL A 100 -13.73 -19.90 -1.98
CA VAL A 100 -14.48 -20.20 -3.20
C VAL A 100 -13.98 -21.53 -3.75
N ASN A 101 -14.89 -22.39 -4.18
CA ASN A 101 -14.55 -23.69 -4.75
C ASN A 101 -13.59 -23.54 -5.95
N PRO A 102 -12.37 -24.08 -5.90
CA PRO A 102 -11.37 -23.92 -6.96
C PRO A 102 -11.84 -24.44 -8.33
N ASP A 103 -12.72 -25.45 -8.36
CA ASP A 103 -13.27 -25.99 -9.61
C ASP A 103 -14.14 -24.96 -10.37
N ASP A 104 -14.64 -23.93 -9.68
CA ASP A 104 -15.42 -22.83 -10.27
C ASP A 104 -14.52 -21.64 -10.73
N LEU A 105 -13.22 -21.70 -10.41
CA LEU A 105 -12.23 -20.66 -10.67
C LEU A 105 -11.32 -21.04 -11.84
N THR A 106 -11.74 -20.69 -13.05
CA THR A 106 -11.01 -20.97 -14.29
C THR A 106 -10.07 -19.82 -14.66
N THR A 107 -8.90 -20.15 -15.19
CA THR A 107 -7.92 -19.19 -15.74
C THR A 107 -7.82 -19.34 -17.27
N ASN A 108 -7.47 -18.27 -17.97
CA ASN A 108 -7.22 -18.28 -19.42
C ASN A 108 -6.16 -17.23 -19.78
N ALA A 109 -4.99 -17.32 -19.15
CA ALA A 109 -3.93 -16.32 -19.26
C ALA A 109 -3.22 -16.37 -20.63
N THR A 110 -3.86 -15.81 -21.67
CA THR A 110 -3.36 -15.89 -23.05
C THR A 110 -2.02 -15.19 -23.25
N PHE A 111 -1.67 -14.22 -22.40
CA PHE A 111 -0.39 -13.50 -22.49
C PHE A 111 0.82 -14.42 -22.30
N LEU A 112 0.67 -15.56 -21.60
CA LEU A 112 1.74 -16.55 -21.41
C LEU A 112 2.25 -17.12 -22.74
N GLU A 113 1.46 -17.06 -23.81
CA GLU A 113 1.89 -17.46 -25.16
C GLU A 113 3.02 -16.58 -25.70
N ASN A 114 3.08 -15.31 -25.26
CA ASN A 114 4.13 -14.36 -25.65
C ASN A 114 5.39 -14.48 -24.79
N VAL A 115 5.33 -15.14 -23.62
CA VAL A 115 6.50 -15.35 -22.77
C VAL A 115 7.43 -16.34 -23.44
N THR A 116 8.60 -15.93 -23.91
CA THR A 116 9.45 -16.78 -24.77
C THR A 116 10.23 -17.83 -23.99
N ASN A 117 10.71 -17.47 -22.80
CA ASN A 117 11.45 -18.38 -21.93
C ASN A 117 10.49 -19.36 -21.21
N PRO A 118 10.68 -20.69 -21.36
CA PRO A 118 9.77 -21.67 -20.76
C PRO A 118 9.77 -21.68 -19.23
N ASP A 119 10.91 -21.41 -18.59
CA ASP A 119 11.01 -21.43 -17.13
C ASP A 119 10.36 -20.19 -16.50
N ILE A 120 10.50 -19.03 -17.14
CA ILE A 120 9.76 -17.82 -16.75
C ILE A 120 8.26 -18.04 -16.96
N ARG A 121 7.85 -18.66 -18.08
CA ARG A 121 6.44 -18.98 -18.33
C ARG A 121 5.87 -19.91 -17.25
N ASP A 122 6.59 -20.98 -16.89
CA ASP A 122 6.16 -21.92 -15.86
C ASP A 122 6.10 -21.26 -14.48
N PHE A 123 7.03 -20.36 -14.16
CA PHE A 123 6.99 -19.56 -12.94
C PHE A 123 5.78 -18.63 -12.90
N LEU A 124 5.52 -17.87 -13.97
CA LEU A 124 4.34 -16.99 -14.07
C LEU A 124 3.03 -17.79 -14.00
N GLN A 125 3.00 -19.01 -14.52
CA GLN A 125 1.85 -19.90 -14.34
C GLN A 125 1.63 -20.25 -12.87
N GLN A 126 2.69 -20.57 -12.10
CA GLN A 126 2.56 -20.81 -10.66
C GLN A 126 2.08 -19.58 -9.89
N VAL A 127 2.51 -18.38 -10.30
CA VAL A 127 2.02 -17.10 -9.75
C VAL A 127 0.53 -16.91 -10.03
N ILE A 128 0.04 -17.35 -11.19
CA ILE A 128 -1.40 -17.32 -11.52
C ILE A 128 -2.19 -18.37 -10.72
N ASP A 129 -1.60 -19.53 -10.49
CA ASP A 129 -2.26 -20.66 -9.82
C ASP A 129 -2.56 -20.39 -8.33
N ILE A 130 -2.00 -19.32 -7.75
CA ILE A 130 -2.32 -18.88 -6.39
C ILE A 130 -3.64 -18.12 -6.28
N TRP A 131 -4.20 -17.60 -7.39
CA TRP A 131 -5.41 -16.77 -7.31
C TRP A 131 -6.62 -17.47 -6.67
N PRO A 132 -6.91 -18.75 -6.97
CA PRO A 132 -7.92 -19.51 -6.24
C PRO A 132 -7.66 -19.52 -4.73
N GLU A 133 -6.41 -19.70 -4.30
CA GLU A 133 -6.04 -19.70 -2.88
C GLU A 133 -6.21 -18.34 -2.23
N LEU A 134 -6.19 -17.22 -2.96
CA LEU A 134 -6.41 -15.87 -2.42
C LEU A 134 -7.85 -15.38 -2.58
N THR A 135 -8.72 -16.11 -3.28
CA THR A 135 -10.10 -15.71 -3.54
C THR A 135 -11.02 -16.10 -2.37
N ARG A 136 -11.78 -15.14 -1.85
CA ARG A 136 -12.69 -15.31 -0.71
C ARG A 136 -14.10 -14.80 -1.03
N GLU A 137 -15.04 -15.30 -0.26
CA GLU A 137 -16.39 -14.74 -0.11
C GLU A 137 -16.73 -14.50 1.36
N TYR A 138 -17.62 -13.54 1.62
CA TYR A 138 -18.11 -13.32 2.98
C TYR A 138 -19.24 -14.29 3.31
N VAL A 139 -19.08 -15.11 4.35
CA VAL A 139 -20.07 -16.13 4.75
C VAL A 139 -20.79 -15.79 6.07
N GLY A 140 -20.46 -14.65 6.68
CA GLY A 140 -21.01 -14.22 7.95
C GLY A 140 -20.21 -14.73 9.15
N SER A 141 -20.29 -14.02 10.28
CA SER A 141 -19.84 -14.57 11.56
C SER A 141 -20.78 -15.68 12.03
N ALA A 142 -20.28 -16.55 12.90
CA ALA A 142 -20.96 -17.71 13.49
C ALA A 142 -22.50 -17.63 13.54
N ASN A 143 -23.18 -18.76 13.36
CA ASN A 143 -24.64 -18.86 13.25
C ASN A 143 -25.37 -18.55 14.59
N CYS A 144 -25.26 -17.31 15.09
CA CYS A 144 -25.81 -16.81 16.33
C CYS A 144 -26.36 -15.38 16.16
N THR A 145 -27.56 -15.15 16.67
CA THR A 145 -28.20 -13.83 16.64
C THR A 145 -27.54 -12.89 17.64
N GLY A 146 -27.18 -11.68 17.22
CA GLY A 146 -26.56 -10.66 18.08
C GLY A 146 -25.03 -10.80 18.22
N CYS A 147 -24.42 -11.74 17.50
CA CYS A 147 -22.98 -11.84 17.35
C CYS A 147 -22.47 -10.75 16.39
N LEU A 148 -21.34 -10.18 16.74
CA LEU A 148 -20.63 -9.17 15.99
C LEU A 148 -19.38 -9.73 15.33
N SER A 149 -18.96 -9.07 14.25
CA SER A 149 -17.65 -9.20 13.63
C SER A 149 -17.16 -7.80 13.30
N SER A 150 -15.85 -7.59 13.32
CA SER A 150 -15.25 -6.37 12.78
C SER A 150 -15.32 -6.33 11.25
N PHE A 151 -15.49 -7.45 10.55
CA PHE A 151 -15.57 -7.50 9.10
C PHE A 151 -16.85 -6.80 8.60
N ILE A 152 -16.70 -5.96 7.57
CA ILE A 152 -17.80 -5.29 6.89
C ILE A 152 -18.35 -6.27 5.84
N PRO A 153 -19.63 -6.68 5.91
CA PRO A 153 -20.20 -7.62 4.94
C PRO A 153 -20.03 -7.14 3.50
N LEU A 154 -19.53 -8.02 2.64
CA LEU A 154 -19.39 -7.82 1.20
C LEU A 154 -20.31 -8.80 0.46
N ASN A 155 -20.90 -8.38 -0.66
CA ASN A 155 -21.91 -9.15 -1.37
C ASN A 155 -21.33 -10.12 -2.41
N ARG A 156 -20.07 -9.93 -2.78
CA ARG A 156 -19.43 -10.64 -3.90
C ARG A 156 -18.04 -11.11 -3.52
N THR A 157 -17.51 -12.03 -4.32
CA THR A 157 -16.14 -12.54 -4.15
C THR A 157 -15.12 -11.43 -4.31
N PHE A 158 -13.97 -11.60 -3.65
CA PHE A 158 -12.84 -10.69 -3.73
C PHE A 158 -11.55 -11.47 -3.54
N VAL A 159 -10.43 -10.83 -3.83
CA VAL A 159 -9.09 -11.40 -3.60
C VAL A 159 -8.45 -10.65 -2.43
N VAL A 160 -7.85 -11.39 -1.49
CA VAL A 160 -7.08 -10.81 -0.39
C VAL A 160 -5.61 -10.64 -0.77
N ALA A 161 -4.90 -9.77 -0.07
CA ALA A 161 -3.47 -9.59 -0.31
C ALA A 161 -2.64 -10.82 0.10
N GLY A 162 -2.93 -11.46 1.24
CA GLY A 162 -2.23 -12.66 1.72
C GLY A 162 -1.80 -12.57 3.18
N GLY A 163 -1.46 -13.71 3.79
CA GLY A 163 -1.00 -13.76 5.18
C GLY A 163 -2.04 -13.26 6.21
N ARG A 164 -1.67 -12.27 7.02
CA ARG A 164 -2.54 -11.63 8.04
C ARG A 164 -3.63 -10.72 7.45
N PHE A 165 -3.50 -10.32 6.18
CA PHE A 165 -4.43 -9.44 5.49
C PHE A 165 -5.57 -10.27 4.90
N ARG A 166 -6.70 -10.32 5.63
CA ARG A 166 -7.84 -11.21 5.34
C ARG A 166 -9.02 -10.47 4.72
N GLU A 167 -8.94 -9.16 4.62
CA GLU A 167 -9.94 -8.29 3.99
C GLU A 167 -9.38 -7.76 2.67
N PRO A 168 -10.24 -7.34 1.73
CA PRO A 168 -9.74 -6.57 0.60
C PRO A 168 -9.23 -5.23 1.14
N TYR A 169 -7.97 -4.93 0.84
CA TYR A 169 -7.36 -3.62 1.05
C TYR A 169 -7.56 -2.78 -0.20
N TYR A 170 -7.81 -1.49 -0.03
CA TYR A 170 -8.30 -0.64 -1.11
C TYR A 170 -7.27 -0.52 -2.23
N TRP A 171 -6.10 0.04 -1.95
CA TRP A 171 -5.15 0.31 -3.04
C TRP A 171 -4.46 -0.96 -3.57
N ASP A 172 -4.17 -1.95 -2.72
CA ASP A 172 -3.66 -3.28 -3.10
C ASP A 172 -4.49 -3.90 -4.22
N SER A 173 -5.81 -3.73 -4.10
CA SER A 173 -6.77 -4.28 -5.04
C SER A 173 -6.62 -3.75 -6.46
N TYR A 174 -5.97 -2.58 -6.68
CA TYR A 174 -5.71 -2.08 -8.03
C TYR A 174 -4.74 -2.99 -8.76
N TRP A 175 -3.59 -3.31 -8.15
CA TRP A 175 -2.59 -4.18 -8.76
C TRP A 175 -3.07 -5.63 -8.84
N ILE A 176 -3.83 -6.10 -7.84
CA ILE A 176 -4.53 -7.38 -7.92
C ILE A 176 -5.43 -7.39 -9.17
N LEU A 177 -6.30 -6.39 -9.32
CA LEU A 177 -7.21 -6.28 -10.47
C LEU A 177 -6.48 -6.27 -11.81
N VAL A 178 -5.37 -5.53 -11.92
CA VAL A 178 -4.51 -5.51 -13.11
C VAL A 178 -4.01 -6.92 -13.47
N GLY A 179 -3.63 -7.73 -12.47
CA GLY A 179 -3.26 -9.13 -12.63
C GLY A 179 -4.44 -10.03 -13.01
N LEU A 180 -5.59 -9.88 -12.33
CA LEU A 180 -6.79 -10.67 -12.58
C LEU A 180 -7.31 -10.50 -14.02
N LEU A 181 -7.27 -9.27 -14.54
CA LEU A 181 -7.66 -8.99 -15.93
C LEU A 181 -6.80 -9.78 -16.92
N ARG A 182 -5.48 -9.88 -16.69
CA ARG A 182 -4.55 -10.66 -17.52
C ARG A 182 -4.67 -12.17 -17.34
N THR A 183 -5.03 -12.61 -16.14
CA THR A 183 -5.34 -14.02 -15.86
C THR A 183 -6.57 -14.51 -16.62
N GLN A 184 -7.56 -13.63 -16.82
CA GLN A 184 -8.83 -13.92 -17.49
C GLN A 184 -9.61 -15.12 -16.87
N GLY A 185 -10.57 -15.66 -17.60
CA GLY A 185 -11.46 -16.72 -17.13
C GLY A 185 -12.44 -16.19 -16.07
N SER A 186 -12.60 -16.91 -14.97
CA SER A 186 -13.42 -16.48 -13.83
C SER A 186 -12.88 -15.19 -13.18
N PHE A 187 -11.59 -14.88 -13.36
CA PHE A 187 -10.94 -13.75 -12.69
C PHE A 187 -11.29 -12.38 -13.30
N THR A 188 -11.76 -12.32 -14.55
CA THR A 188 -12.34 -11.09 -15.11
C THR A 188 -13.62 -10.68 -14.37
N GLU A 189 -14.46 -11.64 -13.99
CA GLU A 189 -15.66 -11.37 -13.19
C GLU A 189 -15.30 -11.01 -11.74
N ILE A 190 -14.27 -11.64 -11.17
CA ILE A 190 -13.79 -11.30 -9.82
C ILE A 190 -13.24 -9.87 -9.78
N ALA A 191 -12.56 -9.41 -10.84
CA ALA A 191 -12.16 -8.01 -10.98
C ALA A 191 -13.37 -7.05 -10.93
N LEU A 192 -14.46 -7.39 -11.63
CA LEU A 192 -15.71 -6.63 -11.55
C LEU A 192 -16.32 -6.69 -10.14
N ASN A 193 -16.31 -7.86 -9.49
CA ASN A 193 -16.82 -8.01 -8.14
C ASN A 193 -16.08 -7.14 -7.11
N ILE A 194 -14.76 -6.99 -7.25
CA ILE A 194 -13.94 -6.08 -6.43
C ILE A 194 -14.42 -4.64 -6.61
N ILE A 195 -14.57 -4.18 -7.86
CA ILE A 195 -15.10 -2.83 -8.18
C ILE A 195 -16.48 -2.65 -7.54
N GLU A 196 -17.41 -3.59 -7.75
CA GLU A 196 -18.77 -3.46 -7.24
C GLU A 196 -18.84 -3.50 -5.71
N ASN A 197 -17.98 -4.29 -5.06
CA ASN A 197 -17.86 -4.28 -3.60
C ASN A 197 -17.40 -2.89 -3.11
N PHE A 198 -16.41 -2.26 -3.76
CA PHE A 198 -15.97 -0.92 -3.38
C PHE A 198 -16.99 0.17 -3.68
N VAL A 199 -17.73 0.07 -4.79
CA VAL A 199 -18.89 0.92 -5.08
C VAL A 199 -19.93 0.81 -3.96
N ASP A 200 -20.27 -0.41 -3.51
CA ASP A 200 -21.18 -0.62 -2.38
C ASP A 200 -20.64 0.03 -1.08
N LEU A 201 -19.33 0.01 -0.84
CA LEU A 201 -18.69 0.67 0.31
C LEU A 201 -18.78 2.20 0.22
N VAL A 202 -18.51 2.79 -0.95
CA VAL A 202 -18.65 4.25 -1.16
C VAL A 202 -20.12 4.66 -1.02
N ASP A 203 -21.06 3.89 -1.55
CA ASP A 203 -22.49 4.17 -1.38
C ASP A 203 -22.89 4.18 0.09
N ARG A 204 -22.36 3.23 0.88
CA ARG A 204 -22.66 3.08 2.30
C ARG A 204 -21.95 4.08 3.21
N PHE A 205 -20.69 4.43 2.92
CA PHE A 205 -19.81 5.16 3.85
C PHE A 205 -19.29 6.50 3.31
N GLY A 206 -19.38 6.72 2.00
CA GLY A 206 -18.91 7.92 1.30
C GLY A 206 -17.51 7.81 0.70
N PHE A 207 -16.77 6.76 1.05
CA PHE A 207 -15.41 6.47 0.58
C PHE A 207 -15.16 4.96 0.70
N VAL A 208 -14.09 4.46 0.07
CA VAL A 208 -13.62 3.10 0.33
C VAL A 208 -12.72 3.11 1.58
N PRO A 209 -13.08 2.43 2.68
CA PRO A 209 -12.21 2.32 3.85
C PRO A 209 -10.90 1.60 3.50
N ASN A 210 -9.82 1.86 4.28
CA ASN A 210 -8.50 1.22 4.12
C ASN A 210 -8.59 -0.29 3.82
N GLY A 211 -9.41 -1.01 4.59
CA GLY A 211 -9.87 -2.35 4.26
C GLY A 211 -11.30 -2.57 4.78
N ALA A 212 -11.91 -3.72 4.46
CA ALA A 212 -13.29 -4.03 4.84
C ALA A 212 -13.48 -4.41 6.32
N ARG A 213 -12.99 -3.58 7.25
CA ARG A 213 -13.11 -3.74 8.70
C ARG A 213 -13.64 -2.46 9.35
N GLN A 214 -14.44 -2.61 10.40
CA GLN A 214 -15.05 -1.49 11.13
C GLN A 214 -14.01 -0.53 11.74
N TYR A 215 -12.85 -1.04 12.15
CA TYR A 215 -11.76 -0.23 12.67
C TYR A 215 -11.02 0.61 11.61
N TYR A 216 -11.39 0.48 10.34
CA TYR A 216 -10.94 1.31 9.23
C TYR A 216 -11.94 2.42 8.85
N LEU A 217 -13.11 2.52 9.48
CA LEU A 217 -14.15 3.49 9.10
C LEU A 217 -13.84 4.97 9.39
N ASN A 218 -12.65 5.31 9.91
CA ASN A 218 -12.16 6.68 9.98
C ASN A 218 -11.16 7.05 8.88
N ARG A 219 -10.69 6.09 8.07
CA ARG A 219 -9.61 6.32 7.11
C ARG A 219 -9.78 5.53 5.82
N SER A 220 -9.37 6.15 4.73
CA SER A 220 -9.28 5.53 3.41
C SER A 220 -7.92 4.84 3.21
N GLN A 221 -7.57 4.63 1.95
CA GLN A 221 -6.24 4.41 1.40
C GLN A 221 -6.11 5.24 0.10
N PRO A 222 -4.95 5.24 -0.60
CA PRO A 222 -4.79 5.95 -1.87
C PRO A 222 -5.93 5.64 -2.87
N PRO A 223 -6.64 6.66 -3.40
CA PRO A 223 -7.97 6.45 -3.98
C PRO A 223 -7.96 6.00 -5.43
N VAL A 224 -7.91 4.70 -5.67
CA VAL A 224 -7.70 4.10 -6.99
C VAL A 224 -8.95 3.45 -7.61
N LEU A 225 -10.14 3.57 -7.00
CA LEU A 225 -11.39 2.94 -7.52
C LEU A 225 -11.74 3.43 -8.93
N THR A 226 -11.56 4.72 -9.22
CA THR A 226 -11.82 5.26 -10.57
C THR A 226 -10.86 4.63 -11.59
N LEU A 227 -9.59 4.45 -11.22
CA LEU A 227 -8.59 3.78 -12.06
C LEU A 227 -8.88 2.29 -12.25
N MET A 228 -9.43 1.61 -11.24
CA MET A 228 -9.91 0.23 -11.38
C MET A 228 -11.04 0.14 -12.42
N VAL A 229 -12.00 1.05 -12.38
CA VAL A 229 -13.10 1.11 -13.36
C VAL A 229 -12.56 1.40 -14.76
N GLN A 230 -11.63 2.36 -14.90
CA GLN A 230 -10.98 2.65 -16.17
C GLN A 230 -10.26 1.42 -16.73
N ALA A 231 -9.39 0.78 -15.92
CA ALA A 231 -8.66 -0.42 -16.32
C ALA A 231 -9.60 -1.58 -16.74
N TYR A 232 -10.69 -1.79 -16.01
CA TYR A 232 -11.69 -2.81 -16.36
C TYR A 232 -12.36 -2.51 -17.71
N VAL A 233 -12.79 -1.27 -17.92
CA VAL A 233 -13.48 -0.85 -19.16
C VAL A 233 -12.52 -0.91 -20.36
N GLU A 234 -11.29 -0.45 -20.21
CA GLU A 234 -10.28 -0.52 -21.27
C GLU A 234 -9.96 -1.97 -21.66
N TYR A 235 -9.85 -2.87 -20.67
CA TYR A 235 -9.54 -4.27 -20.93
C TYR A 235 -10.72 -5.02 -21.57
N THR A 236 -11.94 -4.82 -21.04
CA THR A 236 -13.12 -5.61 -21.43
C THR A 236 -13.94 -4.99 -22.55
N ASN A 237 -13.77 -3.68 -22.79
CA ASN A 237 -14.68 -2.83 -23.56
C ASN A 237 -16.12 -2.82 -23.02
N ASP A 238 -16.37 -3.27 -21.79
CA ASP A 238 -17.69 -3.26 -21.17
C ASP A 238 -17.98 -1.91 -20.51
N THR A 239 -18.80 -1.10 -21.16
CA THR A 239 -19.26 0.19 -20.65
C THR A 239 -20.60 0.11 -19.91
N SER A 240 -21.19 -1.08 -19.76
CA SER A 240 -22.56 -1.25 -19.24
C SER A 240 -22.72 -0.84 -17.77
N ILE A 241 -21.61 -0.83 -17.02
CA ILE A 241 -21.57 -0.45 -15.60
C ILE A 241 -21.50 1.07 -15.38
N LEU A 242 -21.11 1.85 -16.39
CA LEU A 242 -20.71 3.25 -16.23
C LEU A 242 -21.86 4.17 -15.79
N GLU A 243 -23.05 4.05 -16.40
CA GLU A 243 -24.19 4.90 -16.03
C GLU A 243 -24.55 4.81 -14.54
N ARG A 244 -24.33 3.63 -13.93
CA ARG A 244 -24.62 3.40 -12.51
C ARG A 244 -23.47 3.82 -11.61
N ILE A 245 -22.22 3.55 -12.01
CA ILE A 245 -21.05 3.69 -11.14
C ILE A 245 -20.51 5.12 -11.11
N LEU A 246 -20.59 5.87 -12.21
CA LEU A 246 -19.99 7.22 -12.30
C LEU A 246 -20.42 8.16 -11.16
N PRO A 247 -21.70 8.26 -10.77
CA PRO A 247 -22.10 9.10 -9.63
C PRO A 247 -21.45 8.69 -8.31
N THR A 248 -21.18 7.40 -8.10
CA THR A 248 -20.52 6.90 -6.90
C THR A 248 -19.01 7.24 -6.92
N LEU A 249 -18.36 7.23 -8.08
CA LEU A 249 -16.97 7.69 -8.22
C LEU A 249 -16.85 9.19 -7.90
N GLU A 250 -17.80 10.01 -8.36
CA GLU A 250 -17.84 11.45 -7.98
C GLU A 250 -18.00 11.63 -6.48
N LYS A 251 -18.81 10.79 -5.84
CA LYS A 251 -19.03 10.83 -4.39
C LYS A 251 -17.76 10.51 -3.60
N GLU A 252 -16.97 9.54 -4.05
CA GLU A 252 -15.67 9.28 -3.43
C GLU A 252 -14.68 10.42 -3.65
N HIS A 253 -14.63 11.01 -4.85
CA HIS A 253 -13.81 12.20 -5.11
C HIS A 253 -14.21 13.36 -4.18
N GLU A 254 -15.52 13.57 -3.98
CA GLU A 254 -16.05 14.59 -3.06
C GLU A 254 -15.58 14.36 -1.62
N PHE A 255 -15.45 13.10 -1.15
CA PHE A 255 -14.88 12.81 0.17
C PHE A 255 -13.49 13.42 0.33
N TRP A 256 -12.61 13.26 -0.66
CA TRP A 256 -11.26 13.84 -0.62
C TRP A 256 -11.28 15.36 -0.69
N VAL A 257 -12.07 15.93 -1.59
CA VAL A 257 -12.19 17.40 -1.72
C VAL A 257 -12.73 18.04 -0.43
N VAL A 258 -13.71 17.43 0.22
CA VAL A 258 -14.34 18.00 1.42
C VAL A 258 -13.48 17.80 2.66
N ASN A 259 -12.89 16.62 2.85
CA ASN A 259 -12.27 16.23 4.12
C ASN A 259 -10.74 16.31 4.14
N ARG A 260 -10.10 16.51 2.99
CA ARG A 260 -8.64 16.38 2.84
C ARG A 260 -7.99 17.53 2.08
N THR A 261 -8.71 18.62 1.77
CA THR A 261 -8.14 19.77 1.05
C THR A 261 -7.43 20.74 2.00
N VAL A 262 -6.26 21.22 1.57
CA VAL A 262 -5.47 22.27 2.22
C VAL A 262 -5.08 23.34 1.21
N GLU A 263 -4.90 24.57 1.72
CA GLU A 263 -4.45 25.71 0.92
C GLU A 263 -2.93 25.91 1.07
N VAL A 264 -2.24 26.15 -0.05
CA VAL A 264 -0.81 26.48 -0.08
C VAL A 264 -0.58 27.77 -0.86
N ASP A 265 0.03 28.75 -0.22
CA ASP A 265 0.36 30.04 -0.84
C ASP A 265 1.77 30.04 -1.46
N ILE A 266 1.86 30.09 -2.79
CA ILE A 266 3.12 30.22 -3.52
C ILE A 266 3.15 31.58 -4.22
N ASN A 267 4.09 32.46 -3.83
CA ASN A 267 4.30 33.78 -4.44
C ASN A 267 3.02 34.65 -4.52
N GLY A 268 2.13 34.55 -3.53
CA GLY A 268 0.88 35.30 -3.47
C GLY A 268 -0.28 34.73 -4.30
N THR A 269 -0.12 33.49 -4.82
CA THR A 269 -1.20 32.70 -5.41
C THR A 269 -1.50 31.52 -4.49
N THR A 270 -2.75 31.36 -4.10
CA THR A 270 -3.23 30.25 -3.28
C THR A 270 -3.62 29.09 -4.19
N TYR A 271 -3.11 27.90 -3.88
CA TYR A 271 -3.43 26.65 -4.56
C TYR A 271 -4.10 25.69 -3.58
N GLU A 272 -5.07 24.91 -4.05
CA GLU A 272 -5.72 23.86 -3.28
C GLU A 272 -5.17 22.50 -3.71
N LEU A 273 -4.70 21.72 -2.73
CA LEU A 273 -4.24 20.34 -2.91
C LEU A 273 -4.71 19.50 -1.73
N ASN A 274 -4.50 18.19 -1.78
CA ASN A 274 -4.95 17.27 -0.75
C ASN A 274 -3.80 16.70 0.08
N HIS A 275 -4.10 16.29 1.31
CA HIS A 275 -3.20 15.58 2.23
C HIS A 275 -3.86 14.33 2.84
N TYR A 276 -3.09 13.44 3.45
CA TYR A 276 -3.63 12.37 4.30
C TYR A 276 -3.77 12.89 5.73
N ALA A 277 -4.97 12.85 6.31
CA ALA A 277 -5.24 13.49 7.60
C ALA A 277 -6.44 12.86 8.31
N VAL A 278 -6.18 11.83 9.10
CA VAL A 278 -7.20 11.05 9.79
C VAL A 278 -7.56 11.68 11.14
N GLU A 279 -8.84 11.97 11.34
CA GLU A 279 -9.37 12.33 12.67
C GLU A 279 -9.38 11.10 13.57
N ASN A 280 -8.43 11.05 14.52
CA ASN A 280 -8.28 9.96 15.47
C ASN A 280 -7.49 10.44 16.70
N ASN A 281 -7.86 9.99 17.89
CA ASN A 281 -7.07 10.25 19.09
C ASN A 281 -6.93 9.03 20.02
N GLN A 282 -7.12 7.85 19.47
CA GLN A 282 -6.94 6.56 20.14
C GLN A 282 -5.88 5.74 19.39
N PRO A 283 -5.19 4.79 20.04
CA PRO A 283 -4.37 3.81 19.34
C PRO A 283 -5.19 3.11 18.24
N ARG A 284 -4.59 2.85 17.07
CA ARG A 284 -5.21 2.04 16.02
C ARG A 284 -5.58 0.66 16.58
N PRO A 285 -6.82 0.18 16.44
CA PRO A 285 -7.22 -1.09 17.06
C PRO A 285 -6.40 -2.30 16.61
N GLU A 286 -5.94 -2.31 15.35
CA GLU A 286 -5.14 -3.37 14.76
C GLU A 286 -3.64 -3.30 15.09
N SER A 287 -3.17 -2.18 15.64
CA SER A 287 -1.78 -1.92 16.08
C SER A 287 -1.78 -1.23 17.45
N TYR A 288 -2.66 -1.70 18.35
CA TYR A 288 -3.00 -0.97 19.58
C TYR A 288 -1.83 -0.89 20.54
N ILE A 289 -1.14 -2.02 20.76
CA ILE A 289 0.01 -2.12 21.67
C ILE A 289 1.16 -1.26 21.13
N GLU A 290 1.40 -1.34 19.83
CA GLU A 290 2.44 -0.65 19.08
C GLU A 290 2.26 0.87 19.21
N ASP A 291 1.08 1.38 18.86
CA ASP A 291 0.74 2.80 18.98
C ASP A 291 0.82 3.27 20.44
N TYR A 292 0.26 2.49 21.37
CA TYR A 292 0.28 2.81 22.80
C TYR A 292 1.72 2.91 23.33
N HIS A 293 2.61 2.00 22.94
CA HIS A 293 4.01 2.03 23.33
C HIS A 293 4.78 3.17 22.65
N THR A 294 4.53 3.41 21.36
CA THR A 294 5.07 4.58 20.66
C THR A 294 4.69 5.85 21.39
N ALA A 295 3.47 6.00 21.92
CA ALA A 295 3.08 7.19 22.67
C ALA A 295 3.59 7.23 24.13
N THR A 296 3.65 6.10 24.83
CA THR A 296 3.77 6.09 26.31
C THR A 296 5.09 5.54 26.86
N ASN A 297 5.91 4.85 26.06
CA ASN A 297 7.17 4.29 26.55
C ASN A 297 8.10 5.37 27.13
N ALA A 298 8.75 5.05 28.24
CA ALA A 298 9.68 5.94 28.92
C ALA A 298 11.13 5.82 28.38
N SER A 299 11.43 4.80 27.59
CA SER A 299 12.75 4.56 27.03
C SER A 299 12.69 3.79 25.71
N TYR A 300 13.60 4.15 24.80
CA TYR A 300 13.89 3.45 23.56
C TYR A 300 15.09 2.53 23.73
N TYR A 301 15.06 1.36 23.10
CA TYR A 301 16.14 0.37 23.14
C TYR A 301 16.71 0.28 21.73
N ALA A 302 17.88 0.88 21.55
CA ALA A 302 18.61 0.83 20.29
C ALA A 302 19.16 -0.59 20.04
N GLU A 303 19.44 -0.91 18.78
CA GLU A 303 20.01 -2.21 18.40
C GLU A 303 21.38 -2.43 19.05
N SER A 304 22.13 -1.33 19.24
CA SER A 304 23.38 -1.29 19.99
C SER A 304 23.28 -1.73 21.47
N GLY A 305 22.05 -1.90 21.99
CA GLY A 305 21.75 -2.21 23.39
C GLY A 305 21.77 -0.98 24.30
N ILE A 306 21.97 0.22 23.75
CA ILE A 306 21.87 1.48 24.49
C ILE A 306 20.40 1.79 24.77
N ILE A 307 20.11 2.25 25.98
CA ILE A 307 18.77 2.64 26.40
C ILE A 307 18.71 4.17 26.44
N TYR A 308 17.90 4.75 25.56
CA TYR A 308 17.71 6.20 25.48
C TYR A 308 16.43 6.61 26.24
N PRO A 309 16.47 7.63 27.09
CA PRO A 309 15.26 8.14 27.76
C PRO A 309 14.36 8.82 26.72
N ALA A 310 13.07 8.47 26.73
CA ALA A 310 12.10 9.09 25.85
C ALA A 310 11.57 10.40 26.45
N THR A 311 11.15 11.33 25.59
CA THR A 311 10.46 12.54 26.04
C THR A 311 9.01 12.20 26.37
N GLU A 312 8.54 12.62 27.54
CA GLU A 312 7.13 12.47 27.91
C GLU A 312 6.27 13.39 27.05
N LEU A 313 5.25 12.81 26.41
CA LEU A 313 4.28 13.53 25.59
C LEU A 313 3.07 13.91 26.44
N ASN A 314 2.55 15.13 26.25
CA ASN A 314 1.28 15.52 26.87
C ASN A 314 0.07 14.96 26.10
N GLU A 315 -1.14 15.05 26.67
CA GLU A 315 -2.37 14.50 26.07
C GLU A 315 -2.63 14.99 24.64
N SER A 316 -2.36 16.27 24.34
CA SER A 316 -2.55 16.82 23.00
C SER A 316 -1.52 16.30 22.01
N GLN A 317 -0.28 16.10 22.44
CA GLN A 317 0.78 15.51 21.60
C GLN A 317 0.51 14.03 21.33
N ILE A 318 0.01 13.30 22.32
CA ILE A 318 -0.40 11.90 22.17
C ILE A 318 -1.58 11.80 21.19
N ALA A 319 -2.59 12.67 21.33
CA ALA A 319 -3.72 12.70 20.41
C ALA A 319 -3.27 12.99 18.96
N GLN A 320 -2.38 13.97 18.78
CA GLN A 320 -1.82 14.29 17.46
C GLN A 320 -1.03 13.11 16.89
N LEU A 321 -0.18 12.47 17.70
CA LEU A 321 0.59 11.29 17.29
C LEU A 321 -0.33 10.15 16.81
N TYR A 322 -1.43 9.85 17.51
CA TYR A 322 -2.39 8.84 17.07
C TYR A 322 -3.12 9.22 15.77
N SER A 323 -3.34 10.51 15.53
CA SER A 323 -3.86 11.02 14.26
C SER A 323 -2.83 10.84 13.14
N ASP A 324 -1.56 11.16 13.38
CA ASP A 324 -0.49 11.03 12.38
C ASP A 324 -0.13 9.57 12.06
N LEU A 325 -0.18 8.66 13.05
CA LEU A 325 -0.05 7.21 12.85
C LEU A 325 -1.20 6.69 11.96
N ALA A 326 -2.44 7.05 12.28
CA ALA A 326 -3.59 6.67 11.44
C ALA A 326 -3.54 7.30 10.03
N SER A 327 -3.00 8.50 9.90
CA SER A 327 -2.77 9.18 8.61
C SER A 327 -1.65 8.52 7.80
N GLY A 328 -0.60 8.03 8.47
CA GLY A 328 0.44 7.21 7.84
C GLY A 328 -0.16 5.95 7.23
N ALA A 329 -1.04 5.26 7.96
CA ALA A 329 -1.78 4.11 7.43
C ALA A 329 -2.77 4.49 6.30
N GLU A 330 -3.39 5.67 6.33
CA GLU A 330 -4.23 6.17 5.21
C GLU A 330 -3.42 6.42 3.95
N SER A 331 -2.12 6.75 4.08
CA SER A 331 -1.23 6.95 2.92
C SER A 331 -0.82 5.64 2.23
N GLY A 332 -0.99 4.50 2.90
CA GLY A 332 -0.44 3.20 2.48
C GLY A 332 1.05 3.03 2.77
N TRP A 333 1.76 4.09 3.18
CA TRP A 333 3.19 4.06 3.52
C TRP A 333 3.39 4.12 5.05
N ASP A 334 2.89 3.12 5.79
CA ASP A 334 3.05 2.96 7.24
C ASP A 334 4.19 1.97 7.57
N TYR A 335 5.41 2.37 7.91
CA TYR A 335 5.90 3.75 8.01
C TYR A 335 7.18 3.97 7.22
N THR A 336 7.56 5.24 7.11
CA THR A 336 8.67 5.77 6.30
C THR A 336 9.16 7.10 6.85
N SER A 337 10.44 7.39 6.64
CA SER A 337 11.11 8.67 6.76
C SER A 337 10.38 9.83 6.10
N ARG A 338 9.62 9.56 5.03
CA ARG A 338 8.84 10.55 4.28
C ARG A 338 7.87 11.34 5.17
N TRP A 339 7.33 10.70 6.21
CA TRP A 339 6.37 11.30 7.13
C TRP A 339 6.99 11.82 8.42
N ILE A 340 8.29 11.57 8.65
CA ILE A 340 8.96 11.85 9.91
C ILE A 340 9.42 13.32 9.93
N GLY A 341 9.02 14.06 10.96
CA GLY A 341 9.40 15.44 11.16
C GLY A 341 10.86 15.63 11.59
N ASN A 342 11.46 14.60 12.23
CA ASN A 342 12.87 14.57 12.60
C ASN A 342 13.57 13.25 12.16
N PRO A 343 13.86 13.06 10.86
CA PRO A 343 14.40 11.80 10.34
C PRO A 343 15.80 11.44 10.88
N GLN A 344 16.55 12.39 11.44
CA GLN A 344 17.82 12.10 12.12
C GLN A 344 17.65 11.09 13.27
N ASP A 345 16.49 11.10 13.93
CA ASP A 345 16.19 10.16 15.02
C ASP A 345 16.17 8.70 14.55
N ALA A 346 15.80 8.46 13.28
CA ALA A 346 15.83 7.14 12.66
C ALA A 346 17.27 6.75 12.28
N ILE A 347 18.02 7.67 11.66
CA ILE A 347 19.40 7.44 11.21
C ILE A 347 20.33 7.14 12.40
N ASP A 348 20.22 7.90 13.48
CA ASP A 348 21.10 7.78 14.64
C ASP A 348 20.72 6.60 15.55
N ASP A 349 19.57 5.95 15.33
CA ASP A 349 19.01 4.89 16.19
C ASP A 349 18.97 5.29 17.68
N VAL A 350 18.58 6.54 17.97
CA VAL A 350 18.64 7.13 19.33
C VAL A 350 17.28 7.44 19.94
N TYR A 351 16.20 7.34 19.18
CA TYR A 351 14.87 7.76 19.62
C TYR A 351 13.76 6.90 19.02
N PHE A 352 12.49 7.19 19.36
CA PHE A 352 11.33 6.61 18.67
C PHE A 352 11.02 7.44 17.42
N PRO A 353 11.50 7.09 16.22
CA PRO A 353 11.33 7.91 15.03
C PRO A 353 9.86 8.29 14.77
N LEU A 354 8.96 7.33 14.95
CA LEU A 354 7.51 7.51 14.77
C LEU A 354 6.86 8.50 15.74
N ARG A 355 7.48 8.86 16.88
CA ARG A 355 6.94 9.93 17.75
C ARG A 355 6.99 11.31 17.11
N SER A 356 7.82 11.47 16.08
CA SER A 356 8.01 12.73 15.38
C SER A 356 7.26 12.79 14.06
N LEU A 357 6.33 11.86 13.79
CA LEU A 357 5.49 11.90 12.60
C LEU A 357 4.79 13.26 12.44
N ASN A 358 4.70 13.70 11.19
CA ASN A 358 4.13 14.97 10.77
C ASN A 358 3.24 14.78 9.53
N THR A 359 2.67 13.58 9.37
CA THR A 359 1.97 13.12 8.17
C THR A 359 0.87 14.09 7.72
N ALA A 360 0.02 14.54 8.66
CA ALA A 360 -1.09 15.45 8.36
C ALA A 360 -0.64 16.84 7.87
N ASN A 361 0.64 17.19 8.02
CA ASN A 361 1.20 18.45 7.54
C ASN A 361 2.02 18.28 6.26
N ILE A 362 1.96 17.12 5.59
CA ILE A 362 2.59 16.91 4.29
C ILE A 362 1.53 16.90 3.20
N VAL A 363 1.71 17.72 2.16
CA VAL A 363 0.95 17.67 0.91
C VAL A 363 1.70 16.76 -0.04
N PRO A 364 1.23 15.51 -0.24
CA PRO A 364 2.07 14.50 -0.84
C PRO A 364 1.83 14.40 -2.36
N VAL A 365 2.90 14.11 -3.10
CA VAL A 365 2.90 14.04 -4.57
C VAL A 365 1.98 12.93 -5.08
N ASP A 366 2.02 11.76 -4.45
CA ASP A 366 1.22 10.59 -4.82
C ASP A 366 -0.29 10.85 -4.73
N LEU A 367 -0.82 11.30 -3.59
CA LEU A 367 -2.26 11.53 -3.42
C LEU A 367 -2.80 12.48 -4.50
N ASN A 368 -2.10 13.59 -4.73
CA ASN A 368 -2.53 14.58 -5.70
C ASN A 368 -2.38 14.08 -7.14
N SER A 369 -1.38 13.22 -7.41
CA SER A 369 -1.26 12.55 -8.70
C SER A 369 -2.40 11.58 -8.96
N ILE A 370 -2.82 10.81 -7.96
CA ILE A 370 -3.94 9.86 -8.07
C ILE A 370 -5.26 10.61 -8.23
N LEU A 371 -5.49 11.70 -7.47
CA LEU A 371 -6.69 12.51 -7.64
C LEU A 371 -6.75 13.16 -9.03
N TYR A 372 -5.61 13.58 -9.59
CA TYR A 372 -5.54 14.00 -11.00
C TYR A 372 -5.95 12.87 -11.93
N ALA A 373 -5.43 11.65 -11.69
CA ALA A 373 -5.75 10.47 -12.48
C ALA A 373 -7.26 10.16 -12.46
N ASN A 374 -7.88 10.25 -11.28
CA ASN A 374 -9.32 10.06 -11.12
C ASN A 374 -10.11 11.13 -11.88
N GLU A 375 -9.71 12.39 -11.81
CA GLU A 375 -10.36 13.50 -12.54
C GLU A 375 -10.24 13.31 -14.06
N ALA A 376 -9.06 12.90 -14.54
CA ALA A 376 -8.83 12.59 -15.95
C ALA A 376 -9.65 11.37 -16.42
N ALA A 377 -9.65 10.30 -15.63
CA ALA A 377 -10.41 9.08 -15.92
C ALA A 377 -11.93 9.34 -15.90
N LEU A 378 -12.45 10.12 -14.95
CA LEU A 378 -13.86 10.54 -14.94
C LEU A 378 -14.23 11.29 -16.23
N SER A 379 -13.35 12.17 -16.71
CA SER A 379 -13.56 12.84 -17.99
C SER A 379 -13.72 11.85 -19.14
N GLU A 380 -12.80 10.89 -19.26
CA GLU A 380 -12.83 9.87 -20.31
C GLU A 380 -14.05 8.96 -20.21
N LEU A 381 -14.37 8.46 -19.02
CA LEU A 381 -15.50 7.58 -18.78
C LEU A 381 -16.84 8.28 -19.05
N TYR A 382 -16.98 9.58 -18.71
CA TYR A 382 -18.16 10.35 -19.09
C TYR A 382 -18.30 10.53 -20.60
N ASN A 383 -17.18 10.68 -21.31
CA ASN A 383 -17.19 10.74 -22.76
C ASN A 383 -17.71 9.44 -23.39
N LEU A 384 -17.39 8.27 -22.81
CA LEU A 384 -17.92 6.97 -23.24
C LEU A 384 -19.45 6.85 -23.08
N THR A 385 -20.04 7.57 -22.12
CA THR A 385 -21.50 7.64 -21.95
C THR A 385 -22.18 8.69 -22.83
N GLY A 386 -21.40 9.48 -23.59
CA GLY A 386 -21.90 10.59 -24.42
C GLY A 386 -22.18 11.88 -23.65
N ASN A 387 -21.80 11.96 -22.37
CA ASN A 387 -21.95 13.17 -21.55
C ASN A 387 -20.74 14.11 -21.69
N SER A 388 -20.62 14.78 -22.84
CA SER A 388 -19.48 15.64 -23.15
C SER A 388 -19.34 16.84 -22.20
N SER A 389 -20.43 17.33 -21.62
CA SER A 389 -20.38 18.45 -20.68
C SER A 389 -19.76 18.07 -19.34
N ALA A 390 -20.06 16.87 -18.81
CA ALA A 390 -19.39 16.36 -17.63
C ALA A 390 -17.91 16.06 -17.93
N ALA A 391 -17.64 15.47 -19.09
CA ALA A 391 -16.27 15.21 -19.53
C ALA A 391 -15.41 16.50 -19.56
N GLU A 392 -15.89 17.56 -20.21
CA GLU A 392 -15.21 18.86 -20.25
C GLU A 392 -14.99 19.46 -18.86
N ALA A 393 -15.96 19.33 -17.95
CA ALA A 393 -15.82 19.83 -16.58
C ALA A 393 -14.74 19.07 -15.79
N TRP A 394 -14.73 17.74 -15.86
CA TRP A 394 -13.73 16.91 -15.19
C TRP A 394 -12.32 17.13 -15.77
N ALA A 395 -12.21 17.35 -17.08
CA ALA A 395 -10.95 17.72 -17.70
C ALA A 395 -10.39 19.07 -17.20
N GLU A 396 -11.26 20.05 -16.94
CA GLU A 396 -10.85 21.35 -16.36
C GLU A 396 -10.37 21.18 -14.91
N ILE A 397 -11.04 20.35 -14.10
CA ILE A 397 -10.63 20.03 -12.73
C ILE A 397 -9.23 19.37 -12.73
N ALA A 398 -9.03 18.35 -13.57
CA ALA A 398 -7.72 17.70 -13.72
C ALA A 398 -6.63 18.69 -14.13
N ALA A 399 -6.90 19.57 -15.11
CA ALA A 399 -5.94 20.58 -15.55
C ALA A 399 -5.54 21.53 -14.40
N ASN A 400 -6.50 22.00 -13.60
CA ASN A 400 -6.23 22.87 -12.46
C ASN A 400 -5.37 22.18 -11.40
N ARG A 401 -5.59 20.87 -11.14
CA ARG A 401 -4.76 20.12 -10.21
C ARG A 401 -3.33 19.93 -10.71
N SER A 402 -3.14 19.61 -11.99
CA SER A 402 -1.81 19.52 -12.62
C SER A 402 -1.03 20.85 -12.49
N ASP A 403 -1.72 21.98 -12.72
CA ASP A 403 -1.14 23.31 -12.54
C ASP A 403 -0.77 23.58 -11.07
N ALA A 404 -1.64 23.23 -10.12
CA ALA A 404 -1.39 23.37 -8.69
C ALA A 404 -0.20 22.51 -8.23
N MET A 405 -0.14 21.24 -8.65
CA MET A 405 0.99 20.36 -8.37
C MET A 405 2.30 20.89 -8.96
N THR A 406 2.26 21.40 -10.18
CA THR A 406 3.44 22.02 -10.81
C THR A 406 3.88 23.28 -10.06
N ALA A 407 2.95 24.08 -9.53
CA ALA A 407 3.28 25.26 -8.76
C ALA A 407 3.82 24.94 -7.36
N VAL A 408 3.27 23.93 -6.69
CA VAL A 408 3.53 23.63 -5.27
C VAL A 408 4.61 22.57 -5.09
N LEU A 409 4.66 21.54 -5.93
CA LEU A 409 5.45 20.31 -5.69
C LEU A 409 6.65 20.15 -6.65
N TRP A 410 6.63 20.77 -7.82
CA TRP A 410 7.75 20.67 -8.78
C TRP A 410 8.91 21.60 -8.41
N ASP A 411 10.12 21.05 -8.39
CA ASP A 411 11.37 21.80 -8.32
C ASP A 411 12.14 21.74 -9.64
N GLN A 412 12.44 22.93 -10.18
CA GLN A 412 13.08 23.06 -11.48
C GLN A 412 14.59 22.81 -11.46
N GLU A 413 15.24 23.00 -10.31
CA GLU A 413 16.69 22.82 -10.14
C GLU A 413 17.02 21.35 -9.98
N GLN A 414 16.25 20.65 -9.14
CA GLN A 414 16.38 19.20 -8.91
C GLN A 414 15.63 18.35 -9.95
N TRP A 415 14.88 18.99 -10.83
CA TRP A 415 14.18 18.34 -11.93
C TRP A 415 13.24 17.22 -11.44
N GLY A 416 12.52 17.48 -10.36
CA GLY A 416 11.70 16.47 -9.68
C GLY A 416 10.53 17.07 -8.92
N TYR A 417 9.54 16.23 -8.64
CA TYR A 417 8.47 16.54 -7.69
C TYR A 417 8.94 16.21 -6.27
N PHE A 418 8.49 16.99 -5.30
CA PHE A 418 8.76 16.79 -3.88
C PHE A 418 7.50 17.11 -3.09
N ASP A 419 7.28 16.38 -1.99
CA ASP A 419 6.18 16.70 -1.10
C ASP A 419 6.37 18.11 -0.50
N TYR A 420 5.26 18.79 -0.20
CA TYR A 420 5.30 20.11 0.43
C TYR A 420 4.93 20.00 1.91
N ASN A 421 5.82 20.45 2.78
CA ASN A 421 5.62 20.43 4.22
C ASN A 421 5.00 21.76 4.68
N LEU A 422 3.77 21.69 5.19
CA LEU A 422 3.00 22.83 5.70
C LEU A 422 3.64 23.45 6.94
N THR A 423 4.23 22.63 7.82
CA THR A 423 4.91 23.08 9.05
C THR A 423 6.10 23.98 8.74
N SER A 424 6.92 23.61 7.75
CA SER A 424 8.08 24.41 7.31
C SER A 424 7.75 25.40 6.20
N SER A 425 6.56 25.29 5.59
CA SER A 425 6.14 26.01 4.39
C SER A 425 7.16 25.89 3.24
N SER A 426 7.66 24.68 3.03
CA SER A 426 8.69 24.41 2.01
C SER A 426 8.59 22.99 1.43
N ARG A 427 9.11 22.82 0.21
CA ARG A 427 9.28 21.49 -0.40
C ARG A 427 10.34 20.68 0.34
N GLN A 428 10.08 19.40 0.56
CA GLN A 428 11.02 18.47 1.19
C GLN A 428 12.07 17.97 0.19
N ILE A 429 12.93 18.90 -0.25
CA ILE A 429 13.99 18.60 -1.23
C ILE A 429 15.16 17.86 -0.59
N TYR A 430 15.50 18.22 0.66
CA TYR A 430 16.67 17.71 1.36
C TYR A 430 16.29 17.02 2.67
N ILE A 431 17.00 15.94 2.98
CA ILE A 431 16.90 15.16 4.22
C ILE A 431 18.32 14.98 4.79
N PRO A 432 18.52 14.71 6.10
CA PRO A 432 19.84 14.36 6.59
C PRO A 432 20.42 13.17 5.82
N ALA A 433 21.71 13.24 5.52
CA ALA A 433 22.41 12.14 4.86
C ALA A 433 22.70 11.03 5.88
N ASP A 434 22.42 9.78 5.51
CA ASP A 434 22.87 8.59 6.23
C ASP A 434 24.27 8.15 5.76
N GLU A 435 24.73 6.99 6.22
CA GLU A 435 26.04 6.46 5.84
C GLU A 435 26.09 5.95 4.39
N ASN A 436 24.93 5.65 3.79
CA ASN A 436 24.80 5.08 2.45
C ASN A 436 24.54 6.14 1.37
N ALA A 437 24.34 7.40 1.75
CA ALA A 437 24.24 8.55 0.85
C ALA A 437 25.33 8.58 -0.23
N ALA A 438 24.94 8.52 -1.50
CA ALA A 438 25.87 8.62 -2.62
C ALA A 438 26.39 10.04 -2.81
N GLN A 439 27.52 10.14 -3.51
CA GLN A 439 28.11 11.43 -3.86
C GLN A 439 27.15 12.28 -4.72
N SER A 440 26.41 11.65 -5.63
CA SER A 440 25.40 12.30 -6.46
C SER A 440 24.26 12.92 -5.64
N GLU A 441 23.93 12.33 -4.50
CA GLU A 441 22.82 12.75 -3.64
C GLU A 441 23.23 13.89 -2.69
N THR A 442 24.50 13.93 -2.29
CA THR A 442 25.06 14.96 -1.41
C THR A 442 25.65 16.15 -2.17
N GLN A 443 25.94 16.00 -3.47
CA GLN A 443 26.53 17.05 -4.28
C GLN A 443 25.54 18.21 -4.49
N GLY A 444 25.86 19.38 -3.92
CA GLY A 444 25.02 20.58 -4.03
C GLY A 444 23.96 20.69 -2.94
N ALA A 445 23.74 19.64 -2.16
CA ALA A 445 22.92 19.68 -0.97
C ALA A 445 23.59 20.50 0.17
N PRO A 446 22.81 21.01 1.14
CA PRO A 446 23.36 21.61 2.36
C PRO A 446 24.28 20.65 3.11
N LEU A 447 25.20 21.19 3.92
CA LEU A 447 26.17 20.37 4.66
C LEU A 447 25.46 19.36 5.57
N GLY A 448 25.77 18.07 5.40
CA GLY A 448 25.18 16.97 6.17
C GLY A 448 23.80 16.52 5.67
N GLN A 449 23.38 16.98 4.48
CA GLN A 449 22.12 16.59 3.87
C GLN A 449 22.35 15.92 2.51
N GLN A 450 21.33 15.19 2.08
CA GLN A 450 21.21 14.62 0.74
C GLN A 450 19.89 15.04 0.10
N ILE A 451 19.81 14.97 -1.22
CA ILE A 451 18.55 15.11 -1.95
C ILE A 451 17.65 13.93 -1.55
N PHE A 452 16.44 14.22 -1.10
CA PHE A 452 15.51 13.19 -0.68
C PHE A 452 14.81 12.60 -1.90
N THR A 453 15.13 11.35 -2.22
CA THR A 453 14.52 10.62 -3.33
C THR A 453 13.55 9.59 -2.76
N HIS A 454 12.32 9.61 -3.27
CA HIS A 454 11.31 8.61 -2.94
C HIS A 454 10.43 8.35 -4.15
N ILE A 455 9.88 7.14 -4.29
CA ILE A 455 9.21 6.75 -5.55
C ILE A 455 7.91 7.53 -5.80
N ALA A 456 7.33 8.14 -4.76
CA ALA A 456 6.15 8.99 -4.93
C ALA A 456 6.37 10.17 -5.89
N GLN A 457 7.62 10.60 -6.09
CA GLN A 457 8.01 11.66 -7.02
C GLN A 457 7.72 11.32 -8.50
N PHE A 458 7.49 10.03 -8.81
CA PHE A 458 7.26 9.53 -10.17
C PHE A 458 5.79 9.28 -10.48
N TYR A 459 4.88 9.40 -9.51
CA TYR A 459 3.45 9.28 -9.73
C TYR A 459 2.93 10.24 -10.82
N PRO A 460 3.41 11.49 -10.95
CA PRO A 460 2.93 12.39 -12.02
C PRO A 460 3.22 11.89 -13.44
N TYR A 461 4.19 10.98 -13.63
CA TYR A 461 4.49 10.38 -14.92
C TYR A 461 3.60 9.18 -15.19
N TRP A 462 3.35 8.36 -14.15
CA TRP A 462 2.37 7.28 -14.20
C TRP A 462 0.96 7.81 -14.48
N THR A 463 0.49 8.78 -13.70
CA THR A 463 -0.89 9.28 -13.80
C THR A 463 -1.08 10.31 -14.92
N GLY A 464 0.00 10.75 -15.56
CA GLY A 464 -0.03 11.84 -16.53
C GLY A 464 -0.22 13.23 -15.92
N ALA A 465 -0.15 13.41 -14.59
CA ALA A 465 -0.29 14.71 -13.94
C ALA A 465 0.84 15.70 -14.26
N ALA A 466 1.99 15.23 -14.76
CA ALA A 466 3.07 16.10 -15.18
C ALA A 466 2.65 17.04 -16.34
N PRO A 467 3.09 18.31 -16.36
CA PRO A 467 2.72 19.26 -17.38
C PRO A 467 3.26 18.83 -18.75
N ALA A 468 2.58 19.24 -19.83
CA ALA A 468 2.89 18.80 -21.19
C ALA A 468 4.36 18.98 -21.61
N TRP A 469 5.03 20.04 -21.15
CA TRP A 469 6.43 20.31 -21.48
C TRP A 469 7.42 19.31 -20.85
N ILE A 470 6.99 18.58 -19.81
CA ILE A 470 7.72 17.43 -19.25
C ILE A 470 7.21 16.13 -19.90
N LYS A 471 5.92 15.80 -19.72
CA LYS A 471 5.39 14.47 -20.10
C LYS A 471 5.40 14.19 -21.59
N GLN A 472 5.43 15.22 -22.44
CA GLN A 472 5.54 15.05 -23.89
C GLN A 472 6.98 15.19 -24.39
N ASN A 473 8.00 15.17 -23.53
CA ASN A 473 9.38 15.33 -23.94
C ASN A 473 10.23 14.20 -23.32
N PRO A 474 10.68 13.22 -24.13
CA PRO A 474 11.46 12.10 -23.62
C PRO A 474 12.77 12.51 -22.92
N SER A 475 13.49 13.50 -23.47
CA SER A 475 14.71 14.03 -22.83
C SER A 475 14.42 14.83 -21.56
N ALA A 476 13.17 15.28 -21.40
CA ALA A 476 12.71 15.81 -20.15
C ALA A 476 12.54 14.61 -19.19
N ILE A 477 11.62 13.67 -19.46
CA ILE A 477 11.40 12.49 -18.59
C ILE A 477 12.70 11.84 -18.10
N LEU A 478 13.67 11.58 -18.99
CA LEU A 478 14.95 10.99 -18.57
C LEU A 478 15.72 11.81 -17.52
N ARG A 479 15.65 13.15 -17.57
CA ARG A 479 16.23 13.97 -16.51
C ARG A 479 15.55 13.80 -15.16
N ALA A 480 14.26 13.49 -15.12
CA ALA A 480 13.58 13.23 -13.84
C ALA A 480 13.95 11.86 -13.30
N TYR A 481 14.19 10.91 -14.19
CA TYR A 481 14.57 9.54 -13.88
C TYR A 481 16.09 9.37 -13.71
N GLU A 482 16.92 10.41 -13.85
CA GLU A 482 18.38 10.32 -13.70
C GLU A 482 18.79 9.73 -12.34
N ARG A 483 18.05 10.06 -11.27
CA ARG A 483 18.27 9.47 -9.94
C ARG A 483 17.92 7.98 -9.89
N ILE A 484 16.89 7.55 -10.61
CA ILE A 484 16.55 6.13 -10.74
C ILE A 484 17.64 5.37 -11.50
N GLU A 485 18.16 5.94 -12.59
CA GLU A 485 19.29 5.33 -13.32
C GLU A 485 20.52 5.20 -12.41
N THR A 486 20.80 6.22 -11.58
CA THR A 486 21.91 6.19 -10.64
C THR A 486 21.74 5.10 -9.58
N GLU A 487 20.53 4.91 -9.04
CA GLU A 487 20.25 3.84 -8.08
C GLU A 487 20.40 2.44 -8.70
N LEU A 488 19.97 2.27 -9.96
CA LEU A 488 20.16 1.02 -10.71
C LEU A 488 21.64 0.71 -10.99
N GLU A 489 22.52 1.72 -11.05
CA GLU A 489 23.97 1.51 -11.13
C GLU A 489 24.58 1.05 -9.79
N ARG A 490 23.96 1.42 -8.67
CA ARG A 490 24.44 1.12 -7.31
C ARG A 490 24.03 -0.26 -6.83
N PHE A 491 22.80 -0.67 -7.13
CA PHE A 491 22.19 -1.87 -6.58
C PHE A 491 21.72 -2.82 -7.67
N SER A 492 21.57 -4.11 -7.35
CA SER A 492 21.17 -5.15 -8.31
C SER A 492 19.65 -5.22 -8.49
N GLY A 493 18.88 -5.00 -7.42
CA GLY A 493 17.42 -4.93 -7.45
C GLY A 493 16.88 -3.60 -7.97
N VAL A 494 15.57 -3.43 -7.82
CA VAL A 494 14.86 -2.18 -8.12
C VAL A 494 15.13 -1.17 -7.00
N PRO A 495 15.10 0.16 -7.23
CA PRO A 495 15.29 1.14 -6.17
C PRO A 495 14.26 1.00 -5.03
N GLY A 496 14.71 1.27 -3.81
CA GLY A 496 13.87 1.23 -2.61
C GLY A 496 12.78 2.31 -2.61
N ALA A 497 11.87 2.24 -1.65
CA ALA A 497 10.78 3.21 -1.50
C ALA A 497 11.29 4.65 -1.29
N THR A 498 12.38 4.79 -0.53
CA THR A 498 13.17 6.02 -0.35
C THR A 498 14.67 5.70 -0.49
N ASN A 499 15.53 6.72 -0.46
CA ASN A 499 16.99 6.62 -0.39
C ASN A 499 17.54 6.85 1.03
N LEU A 500 16.79 6.43 2.05
CA LEU A 500 17.20 6.56 3.44
C LEU A 500 16.98 5.25 4.18
N GLU A 501 17.97 4.78 4.91
CA GLU A 501 17.84 3.61 5.78
C GLU A 501 17.38 3.99 7.19
N THR A 502 16.20 3.50 7.57
CA THR A 502 15.59 3.81 8.88
C THR A 502 15.18 2.58 9.68
N GLY A 503 15.18 1.40 9.06
CA GLY A 503 14.54 0.20 9.62
C GLY A 503 13.01 0.17 9.48
N GLU A 504 12.39 1.24 8.99
CA GLU A 504 10.97 1.25 8.64
C GLU A 504 10.73 0.56 7.28
N GLN A 505 9.53 0.03 7.08
CA GLN A 505 9.28 -0.84 5.93
C GLN A 505 9.13 -0.12 4.58
N TRP A 506 8.75 1.17 4.58
CA TRP A 506 8.61 1.99 3.37
C TRP A 506 9.83 2.90 3.16
N ASP A 507 11.02 2.40 3.48
CA ASP A 507 12.31 3.06 3.31
C ASP A 507 13.34 2.10 2.70
N GLU A 508 14.52 2.60 2.36
CA GLU A 508 15.63 1.76 1.88
C GLU A 508 15.97 0.67 2.93
N PRO A 509 16.24 -0.59 2.53
CA PRO A 509 16.39 -1.12 1.16
C PRO A 509 15.11 -1.76 0.59
N ASN A 510 13.93 -1.45 1.13
CA ASN A 510 12.71 -2.18 0.78
C ASN A 510 12.11 -1.72 -0.56
N VAL A 511 11.87 -2.70 -1.43
CA VAL A 511 11.27 -2.54 -2.76
C VAL A 511 9.83 -3.03 -2.72
N TRP A 512 8.91 -2.17 -3.13
CA TRP A 512 7.48 -2.47 -3.14
C TRP A 512 6.95 -2.58 -4.57
N PRO A 513 6.31 -3.71 -4.94
CA PRO A 513 5.79 -3.92 -6.30
C PRO A 513 4.89 -2.79 -6.85
N PRO A 514 3.98 -2.19 -6.06
CA PRO A 514 3.24 -1.00 -6.49
C PRO A 514 4.16 0.13 -7.00
N LEU A 515 5.24 0.41 -6.29
CA LEU A 515 6.20 1.47 -6.62
C LEU A 515 7.02 1.11 -7.87
N THR A 516 7.38 -0.17 -8.02
CA THR A 516 7.99 -0.68 -9.25
C THR A 516 7.07 -0.47 -10.46
N TYR A 517 5.79 -0.80 -10.34
CA TYR A 517 4.80 -0.58 -11.38
C TYR A 517 4.75 0.90 -11.80
N ILE A 518 4.73 1.81 -10.82
CA ILE A 518 4.69 3.27 -11.07
C ILE A 518 5.92 3.76 -11.83
N LEU A 519 7.11 3.27 -11.49
CA LEU A 519 8.34 3.62 -12.20
C LEU A 519 8.28 3.17 -13.67
N ILE A 520 7.90 1.91 -13.90
CA ILE A 520 7.83 1.31 -15.23
C ILE A 520 6.76 2.01 -16.07
N ASP A 521 5.53 2.13 -15.57
CA ASP A 521 4.42 2.70 -16.33
C ASP A 521 4.63 4.19 -16.61
N GLY A 522 5.20 4.94 -15.66
CA GLY A 522 5.55 6.35 -15.88
C GLY A 522 6.56 6.56 -17.02
N LEU A 523 7.49 5.63 -17.22
CA LEU A 523 8.41 5.64 -18.37
C LEU A 523 7.71 5.23 -19.66
N LEU A 524 6.88 4.19 -19.62
CA LEU A 524 6.14 3.70 -20.79
C LEU A 524 5.13 4.73 -21.32
N ASN A 525 4.56 5.56 -20.44
CA ASN A 525 3.67 6.65 -20.81
C ASN A 525 4.36 7.81 -21.57
N THR A 526 5.69 7.76 -21.74
CA THR A 526 6.42 8.73 -22.55
C THR A 526 6.04 8.59 -24.03
N PRO A 527 5.47 9.62 -24.68
CA PRO A 527 5.18 9.56 -26.10
C PRO A 527 6.46 9.76 -26.95
N ALA A 528 6.50 9.13 -28.12
CA ALA A 528 7.54 9.31 -29.13
C ALA A 528 7.43 10.67 -29.86
N THR A 529 7.45 11.79 -29.11
CA THR A 529 7.20 13.15 -29.61
C THR A 529 8.13 13.56 -30.76
N PHE A 530 9.36 13.07 -30.75
CA PHE A 530 10.36 13.33 -31.79
C PHE A 530 10.60 12.14 -32.74
N GLY A 531 9.71 11.14 -32.71
CA GLY A 531 9.76 9.90 -33.49
C GLY A 531 10.30 8.72 -32.69
N GLU A 532 9.96 7.50 -33.12
CA GLU A 532 10.37 6.24 -32.48
C GLU A 532 11.90 6.01 -32.52
N GLU A 533 12.61 6.69 -33.42
CA GLU A 533 14.08 6.61 -33.52
C GLU A 533 14.79 7.61 -32.59
N ASP A 534 14.04 8.41 -31.82
CA ASP A 534 14.63 9.35 -30.86
C ASP A 534 15.38 8.60 -29.74
N PRO A 535 16.69 8.86 -29.53
CA PRO A 535 17.46 8.16 -28.52
C PRO A 535 16.92 8.33 -27.10
N SER A 536 16.31 9.47 -26.78
CA SER A 536 15.73 9.68 -25.45
C SER A 536 14.46 8.86 -25.27
N TYR A 537 13.57 8.84 -26.26
CA TYR A 537 12.41 7.94 -26.25
C TYR A 537 12.85 6.49 -26.08
N ASN A 538 13.78 6.00 -26.90
CA ASN A 538 14.27 4.64 -26.80
C ASN A 538 14.87 4.33 -25.42
N ARG A 539 15.63 5.26 -24.82
CA ARG A 539 16.15 5.05 -23.46
C ARG A 539 15.05 5.00 -22.41
N THR A 540 13.94 5.74 -22.53
CA THR A 540 12.81 5.58 -21.58
C THR A 540 12.21 4.18 -21.63
N GLN A 541 12.05 3.62 -22.83
CA GLN A 541 11.49 2.27 -23.01
C GLN A 541 12.47 1.20 -22.50
N GLU A 542 13.77 1.36 -22.77
CA GLU A 542 14.80 0.45 -22.27
C GLU A 542 14.97 0.53 -20.76
N LEU A 543 14.87 1.72 -20.16
CA LEU A 543 14.91 1.87 -18.71
C LEU A 543 13.69 1.22 -18.04
N ALA A 544 12.51 1.34 -18.64
CA ALA A 544 11.31 0.64 -18.16
C ALA A 544 11.50 -0.88 -18.18
N PHE A 545 12.09 -1.41 -19.27
CA PHE A 545 12.44 -2.83 -19.37
C PHE A 545 13.50 -3.25 -18.34
N GLU A 546 14.54 -2.43 -18.11
CA GLU A 546 15.58 -2.73 -17.12
C GLU A 546 15.00 -2.88 -15.70
N ILE A 547 14.10 -1.98 -15.30
CA ILE A 547 13.40 -2.05 -14.02
C ILE A 547 12.49 -3.29 -13.96
N ALA A 548 11.78 -3.60 -15.04
CA ALA A 548 10.93 -4.78 -15.14
C ALA A 548 11.73 -6.09 -15.03
N GLN A 549 12.89 -6.18 -15.68
CA GLN A 549 13.79 -7.33 -15.58
C GLN A 549 14.29 -7.50 -14.15
N ARG A 550 14.74 -6.43 -13.48
CA ARG A 550 15.20 -6.52 -12.07
C ARG A 550 14.09 -6.90 -11.11
N TYR A 551 12.86 -6.48 -11.37
CA TYR A 551 11.71 -6.92 -10.59
C TYR A 551 11.45 -8.43 -10.76
N LEU A 552 11.51 -8.93 -12.00
CA LEU A 552 11.48 -10.37 -12.26
C LEU A 552 12.63 -11.07 -11.53
N ASP A 553 13.84 -10.52 -11.57
CA ASP A 553 15.03 -11.11 -10.95
C ASP A 553 14.81 -11.28 -9.44
N SER A 554 14.36 -10.23 -8.74
CA SER A 554 14.03 -10.30 -7.32
C SER A 554 12.93 -11.33 -7.02
N ALA A 555 11.83 -11.31 -7.76
CA ALA A 555 10.70 -12.22 -7.52
C ALA A 555 11.06 -13.68 -7.83
N PHE A 556 11.77 -13.92 -8.92
CA PHE A 556 12.18 -15.25 -9.34
C PHE A 556 13.27 -15.82 -8.43
N CYS A 557 14.29 -15.02 -8.08
CA CYS A 557 15.39 -15.51 -7.26
C CYS A 557 14.97 -15.76 -5.81
N THR A 558 14.15 -14.91 -5.20
CA THR A 558 13.54 -15.22 -3.90
C THR A 558 12.64 -16.46 -3.95
N TRP A 559 11.85 -16.63 -5.02
CA TRP A 559 11.07 -17.86 -5.24
C TRP A 559 11.99 -19.10 -5.32
N ARG A 560 13.11 -19.03 -6.04
CA ARG A 560 14.10 -20.12 -6.14
C ARG A 560 14.75 -20.43 -4.79
N THR A 561 15.24 -19.42 -4.07
CA THR A 561 15.94 -19.61 -2.79
C THR A 561 15.03 -20.10 -1.67
N THR A 562 13.71 -19.92 -1.84
CA THR A 562 12.67 -20.42 -0.92
C THR A 562 12.02 -21.72 -1.37
N GLY A 563 12.66 -22.45 -2.27
CA GLY A 563 12.27 -23.82 -2.63
C GLY A 563 11.48 -23.96 -3.92
N GLY A 564 11.27 -22.89 -4.67
CA GLY A 564 10.58 -22.88 -5.95
C GLY A 564 11.27 -23.75 -7.00
N ALA A 565 10.47 -24.49 -7.76
CA ALA A 565 10.95 -25.38 -8.81
C ALA A 565 9.98 -25.43 -10.00
N THR A 566 10.50 -25.73 -11.19
CA THR A 566 9.72 -26.12 -12.37
C THR A 566 10.09 -27.55 -12.77
N ALA A 567 9.44 -28.08 -13.82
CA ALA A 567 9.84 -29.37 -14.39
C ALA A 567 11.29 -29.36 -14.93
N ASN A 568 11.80 -28.20 -15.35
CA ASN A 568 13.15 -28.06 -15.94
C ASN A 568 14.15 -27.40 -14.98
N LEU A 569 13.68 -26.70 -13.94
CA LEU A 569 14.49 -26.11 -12.88
C LEU A 569 14.19 -26.80 -11.55
N PRO A 570 14.90 -27.89 -11.22
CA PRO A 570 14.71 -28.56 -9.94
C PRO A 570 15.06 -27.63 -8.78
N LYS A 571 14.47 -27.91 -7.64
CA LYS A 571 14.73 -27.22 -6.38
C LYS A 571 16.22 -27.18 -6.06
N LEU A 572 16.71 -26.03 -5.59
CA LEU A 572 18.10 -25.85 -5.21
C LEU A 572 18.48 -26.78 -4.04
N GLU A 573 19.66 -27.39 -4.10
CA GLU A 573 20.17 -28.21 -2.98
C GLU A 573 20.53 -27.37 -1.75
N SER A 574 20.80 -26.07 -1.95
CA SER A 574 21.20 -25.11 -0.93
C SER A 574 20.04 -24.50 -0.13
N VAL A 575 18.78 -24.82 -0.48
CA VAL A 575 17.61 -24.28 0.26
C VAL A 575 17.68 -24.73 1.71
N ASN A 576 17.68 -23.76 2.62
CA ASN A 576 17.57 -24.04 4.04
C ASN A 576 16.19 -24.65 4.32
N PRO A 577 16.08 -25.84 4.96
CA PRO A 577 14.79 -26.42 5.31
C PRO A 577 13.89 -25.55 6.20
N GLU A 578 14.46 -24.55 6.89
CA GLU A 578 13.68 -23.59 7.67
C GLU A 578 13.04 -22.47 6.82
N ASP A 579 13.62 -22.19 5.66
CA ASP A 579 13.21 -21.14 4.71
C ASP A 579 12.62 -21.74 3.42
N ASP A 580 12.32 -23.05 3.47
CA ASP A 580 11.70 -23.80 2.41
C ASP A 580 10.18 -23.59 2.44
N TYR A 581 9.75 -22.57 1.73
CA TYR A 581 8.34 -22.25 1.53
C TYR A 581 7.78 -22.88 0.26
N ASP A 582 8.50 -23.80 -0.39
CA ASP A 582 8.12 -24.41 -1.66
C ASP A 582 7.74 -23.33 -2.70
N GLY A 583 8.63 -22.34 -2.81
CA GLY A 583 8.52 -21.20 -3.71
C GLY A 583 7.57 -20.13 -3.20
N ALA A 584 8.12 -19.13 -2.52
CA ALA A 584 7.35 -18.01 -2.00
C ALA A 584 7.43 -16.76 -2.89
N ILE A 585 6.30 -16.07 -3.02
CA ILE A 585 6.22 -14.66 -3.42
C ILE A 585 5.95 -13.83 -2.17
N PHE A 586 6.63 -12.70 -2.08
CA PHE A 586 6.67 -11.86 -0.89
C PHE A 586 5.93 -10.54 -1.11
N GLU A 587 5.49 -9.94 -0.01
CA GLU A 587 4.95 -8.58 0.05
C GLU A 587 5.91 -7.54 -0.54
N LYS A 588 7.20 -7.65 -0.21
CA LYS A 588 8.25 -6.67 -0.54
C LYS A 588 9.61 -7.36 -0.69
N TYR A 589 10.50 -6.73 -1.44
CA TYR A 589 11.82 -7.24 -1.83
C TYR A 589 12.95 -6.33 -1.35
N ASN A 590 14.19 -6.71 -1.59
CA ASN A 590 15.38 -5.92 -1.22
C ASN A 590 16.04 -5.32 -2.48
N SER A 591 16.41 -4.04 -2.43
CA SER A 591 17.08 -3.35 -3.54
C SER A 591 18.51 -3.85 -3.74
N THR A 592 19.20 -4.28 -2.68
CA THR A 592 20.63 -4.61 -2.69
C THR A 592 20.94 -6.09 -2.95
N ASP A 593 19.97 -6.99 -2.68
CA ASP A 593 20.11 -8.45 -2.83
C ASP A 593 18.83 -9.02 -3.47
N ILE A 594 18.91 -9.42 -4.75
CA ILE A 594 17.79 -10.00 -5.50
C ILE A 594 17.36 -11.38 -4.98
N THR A 595 18.15 -12.00 -4.11
CA THR A 595 17.80 -13.27 -3.45
C THR A 595 17.09 -13.08 -2.11
N ALA A 596 16.97 -11.82 -1.64
CA ALA A 596 16.37 -11.47 -0.36
C ALA A 596 15.01 -10.78 -0.50
N PHE A 597 14.17 -11.00 0.51
CA PHE A 597 12.92 -10.26 0.69
C PHE A 597 13.16 -9.02 1.58
N GLY A 598 12.24 -8.06 1.54
CA GLY A 598 12.30 -6.86 2.37
C GLY A 598 11.80 -7.11 3.81
N GLY A 599 12.13 -6.22 4.74
CA GLY A 599 11.79 -6.32 6.16
C GLY A 599 11.42 -4.97 6.80
N GLY A 600 11.63 -4.83 8.10
CA GLY A 600 11.39 -3.58 8.84
C GLY A 600 9.92 -3.33 9.20
N GLY A 601 9.67 -2.25 9.93
CA GLY A 601 8.34 -1.83 10.38
C GLY A 601 7.75 -2.64 11.56
N GLU A 602 6.43 -2.56 11.72
CA GLU A 602 5.74 -3.08 12.91
C GLU A 602 5.36 -4.58 12.84
N TYR A 603 5.53 -5.24 11.69
CA TYR A 603 5.22 -6.66 11.51
C TYR A 603 6.19 -7.37 10.55
N GLU A 604 6.25 -8.69 10.68
CA GLU A 604 7.08 -9.57 9.84
C GLU A 604 6.56 -9.59 8.39
N VAL A 605 7.47 -9.76 7.42
CA VAL A 605 7.10 -9.83 5.99
C VAL A 605 6.00 -10.87 5.71
N GLN A 606 5.08 -10.55 4.80
CA GLN A 606 3.97 -11.44 4.45
C GLN A 606 4.21 -12.23 3.14
N LEU A 607 3.59 -13.41 3.06
CA LEU A 607 3.64 -14.32 1.91
C LEU A 607 2.34 -14.25 1.11
N GLY A 608 2.44 -14.40 -0.21
CA GLY A 608 1.30 -14.44 -1.12
C GLY A 608 1.66 -13.90 -2.50
N PHE A 609 1.93 -12.61 -2.69
CA PHE A 609 1.21 -11.49 -2.10
C PHE A 609 0.48 -10.78 -3.25
N GLY A 610 -0.75 -10.33 -3.04
CA GLY A 610 -1.69 -9.94 -4.10
C GLY A 610 -1.13 -8.93 -5.09
N TRP A 611 -0.58 -7.80 -4.63
CA TRP A 611 0.02 -6.84 -5.56
C TRP A 611 1.27 -7.38 -6.26
N SER A 612 2.01 -8.31 -5.64
CA SER A 612 3.29 -8.80 -6.18
C SER A 612 2.98 -9.68 -7.36
N ASN A 613 1.99 -10.56 -7.17
CA ASN A 613 1.45 -11.40 -8.21
C ASN A 613 0.87 -10.56 -9.35
N GLY A 614 0.10 -9.52 -9.02
CA GLY A 614 -0.50 -8.61 -9.99
C GLY A 614 0.52 -7.88 -10.86
N VAL A 615 1.54 -7.27 -10.24
CA VAL A 615 2.61 -6.54 -10.94
C VAL A 615 3.50 -7.50 -11.74
N LEU A 616 3.80 -8.69 -11.22
CA LEU A 616 4.61 -9.68 -11.92
C LEU A 616 3.91 -10.24 -13.16
N ILE A 617 2.60 -10.50 -13.07
CA ILE A 617 1.77 -10.86 -14.23
C ILE A 617 1.74 -9.73 -15.26
N TRP A 618 1.63 -8.47 -14.81
CA TRP A 618 1.70 -7.30 -15.68
C TRP A 618 3.05 -7.18 -16.41
N VAL A 619 4.17 -7.36 -15.70
CA VAL A 619 5.51 -7.39 -16.31
C VAL A 619 5.63 -8.53 -17.34
N GLY A 620 5.12 -9.72 -17.02
CA GLY A 620 5.11 -10.87 -17.92
C GLY A 620 4.30 -10.64 -19.20
N ASP A 621 3.19 -9.93 -19.12
CA ASP A 621 2.36 -9.54 -20.27
C ASP A 621 3.07 -8.51 -21.16
N LEU A 622 3.70 -7.49 -20.56
CA LEU A 622 4.36 -6.42 -21.31
C LEU A 622 5.69 -6.82 -21.96
N PHE A 623 6.51 -7.60 -21.25
CA PHE A 623 7.90 -7.85 -21.63
C PHE A 623 8.23 -9.33 -21.79
N GLY A 624 7.25 -10.23 -21.71
CA GLY A 624 7.47 -11.68 -21.71
C GLY A 624 8.34 -12.22 -22.84
N ASP A 625 8.35 -11.56 -23.99
CA ASP A 625 9.16 -11.94 -25.14
C ASP A 625 10.64 -11.56 -25.02
N ARG A 626 10.94 -10.60 -24.15
CA ARG A 626 12.27 -10.03 -23.86
C ARG A 626 12.86 -10.46 -22.52
N LEU A 627 12.04 -10.92 -21.56
CA LEU A 627 12.50 -11.29 -20.22
C LEU A 627 13.52 -12.44 -20.28
N GLU A 628 14.61 -12.28 -19.53
CA GLU A 628 15.68 -13.27 -19.40
C GLU A 628 15.66 -13.95 -18.03
N LEU A 629 16.15 -15.19 -17.98
CA LEU A 629 16.18 -15.96 -16.74
C LEU A 629 17.36 -15.46 -15.88
N PRO A 630 17.14 -15.04 -14.62
CA PRO A 630 18.21 -14.55 -13.76
C PRO A 630 19.16 -15.65 -13.30
N ALA A 631 20.40 -15.27 -13.00
CA ALA A 631 21.45 -16.15 -12.49
C ALA A 631 21.45 -16.21 -10.94
N CYS A 632 20.39 -16.75 -10.33
CA CYS A 632 20.22 -16.74 -8.87
C CYS A 632 21.25 -17.55 -8.07
N GLU A 633 21.98 -18.48 -8.71
CA GLU A 633 22.87 -19.43 -8.04
C GLU A 633 24.29 -18.89 -7.82
N GLN A 634 24.76 -17.93 -8.64
CA GLN A 634 26.13 -17.40 -8.54
C GLN A 634 26.33 -16.53 -7.30
N GLU A 635 25.29 -15.84 -6.84
CA GLU A 635 25.33 -14.98 -5.65
C GLU A 635 25.32 -15.77 -4.33
N LEU A 636 24.88 -17.03 -4.36
CA LEU A 636 24.91 -17.92 -3.19
C LEU A 636 26.33 -18.44 -2.88
N GLU A 637 27.22 -18.51 -3.87
CA GLU A 637 28.61 -18.97 -3.70
C GLU A 637 29.57 -17.86 -3.22
N GLU A 638 29.29 -16.59 -3.52
CA GLU A 638 30.15 -15.46 -3.14
C GLU A 638 29.80 -14.82 -1.77
N GLY A 639 28.61 -15.09 -1.21
CA GLY A 639 28.13 -14.53 0.07
C GLY A 639 28.74 -15.12 1.36
N GLY A 640 29.82 -15.89 1.28
CA GLY A 640 30.48 -16.51 2.43
C GLY A 640 31.53 -15.63 3.10
N ASP A 641 31.11 -14.59 3.83
CA ASP A 641 31.81 -13.92 4.97
C ASP A 641 31.30 -12.47 5.22
N ALA A 642 30.04 -12.16 4.92
CA ALA A 642 29.41 -10.94 5.46
C ALA A 642 28.89 -11.25 6.87
N ASN A 643 29.67 -10.84 7.86
CA ASN A 643 29.31 -10.84 9.26
C ASN A 643 28.33 -9.67 9.52
N ASP A 644 27.19 -9.69 8.82
CA ASP A 644 26.15 -8.67 8.94
C ASP A 644 24.89 -9.27 9.56
N GLY A 645 24.37 -8.61 10.59
CA GLY A 645 23.34 -9.10 11.49
C GLY A 645 21.92 -9.11 10.91
N GLY A 646 21.76 -9.19 9.59
CA GLY A 646 20.47 -9.06 8.93
C GLY A 646 19.57 -10.29 9.10
N ASN A 647 18.45 -10.11 9.80
CA ASN A 647 17.33 -11.06 9.90
C ASN A 647 16.61 -11.33 8.55
N SER A 648 17.06 -10.74 7.43
CA SER A 648 16.39 -10.65 6.12
C SER A 648 16.22 -11.96 5.34
N ARG A 649 16.57 -13.11 5.93
CA ARG A 649 16.43 -14.43 5.29
C ARG A 649 15.53 -15.41 6.05
N LYS A 650 14.94 -15.01 7.18
CA LYS A 650 14.13 -15.91 8.03
C LYS A 650 12.74 -15.39 8.29
N ILE A 651 11.71 -16.20 7.99
CA ILE A 651 10.33 -15.99 8.48
C ILE A 651 10.05 -16.98 9.60
N LYS A 652 9.43 -16.53 10.71
CA LYS A 652 8.99 -17.44 11.78
C LYS A 652 7.90 -18.40 11.26
N LYS A 653 8.04 -19.70 11.55
CA LYS A 653 7.16 -20.82 11.08
C LYS A 653 5.64 -20.67 11.32
N ARG A 654 5.16 -19.68 12.09
CA ARG A 654 3.73 -19.54 12.40
C ARG A 654 2.94 -18.84 11.29
N ASP A 655 3.59 -17.99 10.49
CA ASP A 655 2.92 -17.13 9.50
C ASP A 655 2.87 -17.75 8.09
N ALA A 656 3.64 -18.81 7.86
CA ALA A 656 3.58 -19.65 6.66
C ALA A 656 2.31 -20.55 6.58
N LYS A 657 1.37 -20.41 7.53
CA LYS A 657 0.20 -21.31 7.68
C LYS A 657 -1.00 -20.99 6.79
N TRP A 658 -0.81 -20.27 5.68
CA TRP A 658 -1.80 -20.22 4.60
C TRP A 658 -1.63 -21.33 3.54
N ARG A 659 -0.80 -22.35 3.80
CA ARG A 659 -0.79 -23.58 3.01
C ARG A 659 -1.54 -24.70 3.71
N SER A 660 -2.59 -25.21 3.07
CA SER A 660 -3.27 -26.45 3.46
C SER A 660 -3.06 -27.53 2.40
N LYS A 661 -2.24 -28.51 2.80
CA LYS A 661 -2.21 -29.93 2.41
C LYS A 661 -1.97 -30.27 0.94
N GLY A 662 -0.72 -30.62 0.66
CA GLY A 662 -0.34 -31.39 -0.52
C GLY A 662 -1.15 -32.67 -0.70
N HIS A 663 -1.32 -33.03 -1.96
CA HIS A 663 -1.60 -34.39 -2.39
C HIS A 663 -0.30 -35.20 -2.52
#